data_AF-A0A3Q8V1X1-F1
#
_entry.id   AF-A0A3Q8V1X1-F1
#
_cell.length_a   1.000
_cell.length_b   1.000
_cell.length_c   1.000
_cell.angle_alpha   90.00
_cell.angle_beta   90.00
_cell.angle_gamma   90.00
#
_symmetry.space_group_name_H-M   'P 1'
#
loop_
_entity.id
_entity.type
_entity.pdbx_description
1 polymer ?
#
loop_
_entity_poly.entity_id
_entity_poly.type
_entity_poly.pdbx_seq_one_letter_code
_entity_poly.pdbx_strand_id
1 'polypeptide(L)'
;MKITYLLGWGDEMGGTELATYTQAKHLAERPGIEAEVVSVFRTRAEPFFAEARDLSVRYLVDRTTTPARPVRESELDDAACRTLAALPSELIKPAWENTFDRLSDIELTAALTALDTDVLVTTTPALLAAAVALVPARVVTVHQEHRPTQRRGPSGEPLLLHAPRLDALVTLTERTRDWIAESLGATAPELAVIPNAVPDGFRPRADGESKVIVMAARLTGEKRVDHAVRAFAQVADAHPGWTLRIFGSGHRERHLRRLVDGFGLHDRVELLGPCQDMAAEWAKAGLSLMTAGHNEAFPLVLLEALAAGVPVIAYDVLTGPAEIVRHRVDGLLVPPGEVGELARAMDELMGDDATRRAYARAAREGVYARFSSADVTARWEELYTRLVADRDRPRRLRGRADRVALGVASGGCGFRPTAPHTFDAAAAADERAREDEIIAADTTGRVIRSVGRLAERRDDVLAPRMAEWNLRLTASALEAGEVPYVLVRTSDGTAHTLAVAADDQSRALKALAGALRGQPVYAELVNPRDAAPGAVLAERLDSIGELSGVKVFKPVTTTTLSLRHGAGLACTVAFWPRAARSTSAAADGFRAPFGTTLAGGELPSLTPTATLRVGDRDYPTLQVFTELLVKDVDFPIDAVYTWVDDSDPEWRARRDAARGGTGRESADDGAVRYRNRDELRFSLRSLAMYAPWIRHVYLVTAGQVPDWLDRDHPGLTVVDHRELFAEPDACLPTFNSHSIESQLHRIEGLSEHFLYFNDDMFLGRPTTPDTFFLSNGLARFFWSSASVPALPLSPDDEGYLAAAKNNRELLRRAFGRTTTHSFFHVPYALRRSILTEIAERFPEETAATARSRFRCADDFALVSSLHQHYAYLTGRAVPGSISYDFVDIGDRADHARLGRLLQNRDRTAFCIGESPDSGMADEEMALAIRSFLTAYFPVRSPYES
;
A
#
# COMPACT_ATOMS: atom_id res chain seq x y z
N MET A 1 -41.24 -9.47 -4.89
CA MET A 1 -39.96 -8.80 -5.18
C MET A 1 -39.04 -9.83 -5.81
N LYS A 2 -38.55 -9.57 -7.02
CA LYS A 2 -37.60 -10.44 -7.71
C LYS A 2 -36.18 -9.88 -7.57
N ILE A 3 -35.24 -10.73 -7.17
CA ILE A 3 -33.85 -10.37 -6.89
C ILE A 3 -32.96 -11.25 -7.76
N THR A 4 -32.06 -10.61 -8.51
CA THR A 4 -31.05 -11.29 -9.32
C THR A 4 -29.66 -11.00 -8.76
N TYR A 5 -28.88 -12.04 -8.46
CA TYR A 5 -27.47 -11.91 -8.09
C TYR A 5 -26.59 -12.18 -9.30
N LEU A 6 -25.61 -11.31 -9.56
CA LEU A 6 -24.68 -11.44 -10.68
C LEU A 6 -23.29 -11.86 -10.17
N LEU A 7 -22.86 -13.05 -10.60
CA LEU A 7 -21.55 -13.64 -10.32
C LEU A 7 -20.73 -13.79 -11.60
N GLY A 8 -19.41 -13.72 -11.47
CA GLY A 8 -18.50 -14.09 -12.56
C GLY A 8 -18.49 -15.60 -12.78
N TRP A 9 -18.38 -16.34 -11.68
CA TRP A 9 -18.25 -17.80 -11.64
C TRP A 9 -19.14 -18.33 -10.52
N GLY A 10 -20.32 -18.83 -10.84
CA GLY A 10 -21.25 -19.39 -9.86
C GLY A 10 -20.85 -20.78 -9.37
N ASP A 11 -19.94 -21.46 -10.06
CA ASP A 11 -19.65 -22.88 -9.87
C ASP A 11 -18.24 -23.17 -9.31
N GLU A 12 -17.42 -22.14 -9.17
CA GLU A 12 -16.08 -22.23 -8.56
C GLU A 12 -16.10 -22.15 -7.04
N MET A 13 -14.99 -22.58 -6.42
CA MET A 13 -14.80 -22.51 -4.97
C MET A 13 -14.34 -21.11 -4.56
N GLY A 14 -15.22 -20.33 -3.92
CA GLY A 14 -14.90 -19.02 -3.36
C GLY A 14 -15.88 -18.52 -2.31
N GLY A 15 -15.39 -17.63 -1.44
CA GLY A 15 -16.19 -17.09 -0.32
C GLY A 15 -17.25 -16.08 -0.77
N THR A 16 -17.04 -15.40 -1.90
CA THR A 16 -18.04 -14.50 -2.48
C THR A 16 -19.25 -15.29 -2.98
N GLU A 17 -18.98 -16.39 -3.68
CA GLU A 17 -19.99 -17.32 -4.20
C GLU A 17 -20.79 -17.94 -3.06
N LEU A 18 -20.12 -18.47 -2.03
CA LEU A 18 -20.79 -19.03 -0.85
C LEU A 18 -21.66 -18.01 -0.12
N ALA A 19 -21.15 -16.80 0.12
CA ALA A 19 -21.92 -15.72 0.76
C ALA A 19 -23.16 -15.34 -0.08
N THR A 20 -23.01 -15.26 -1.40
CA THR A 20 -24.09 -14.94 -2.33
C THR A 20 -25.17 -16.01 -2.32
N TYR A 21 -24.80 -17.30 -2.41
CA TYR A 21 -25.76 -18.40 -2.37
C TYR A 21 -26.47 -18.49 -1.02
N THR A 22 -25.74 -18.33 0.08
CA THR A 22 -26.31 -18.31 1.42
C THR A 22 -27.35 -17.21 1.54
N GLN A 23 -27.03 -15.99 1.11
CA GLN A 23 -27.95 -14.86 1.13
C GLN A 23 -29.18 -15.08 0.22
N ALA A 24 -28.96 -15.51 -1.02
CA ALA A 24 -30.02 -15.75 -1.99
C ALA A 24 -31.01 -16.82 -1.49
N LYS A 25 -30.51 -17.91 -0.89
CA LYS A 25 -31.32 -18.98 -0.32
C LYS A 25 -32.21 -18.48 0.81
N HIS A 26 -31.66 -17.80 1.81
CA HIS A 26 -32.45 -17.31 2.94
C HIS A 26 -33.47 -16.24 2.55
N LEU A 27 -33.17 -15.43 1.53
CA LEU A 27 -34.15 -14.48 0.98
C LEU A 27 -35.26 -15.18 0.21
N ALA A 28 -34.97 -16.24 -0.55
CA ALA A 28 -35.97 -17.02 -1.28
C ALA A 28 -36.97 -17.74 -0.35
N GLU A 29 -36.58 -17.99 0.90
CA GLU A 29 -37.48 -18.55 1.93
C GLU A 29 -38.50 -17.53 2.46
N ARG A 30 -38.31 -16.23 2.19
CA ARG A 30 -39.24 -15.17 2.63
C ARG A 30 -40.46 -15.10 1.70
N PRO A 31 -41.68 -14.97 2.25
CA PRO A 31 -42.89 -14.86 1.44
C PRO A 31 -42.83 -13.70 0.46
N GLY A 32 -43.07 -13.98 -0.83
CA GLY A 32 -43.13 -12.96 -1.88
C GLY A 32 -41.77 -12.48 -2.39
N ILE A 33 -40.66 -13.14 -2.02
CA ILE A 33 -39.33 -12.92 -2.60
C ILE A 33 -38.97 -14.08 -3.53
N GLU A 34 -38.57 -13.75 -4.75
CA GLU A 34 -37.98 -14.70 -5.71
C GLU A 34 -36.51 -14.32 -5.88
N ALA A 35 -35.59 -15.28 -5.70
CA ALA A 35 -34.16 -15.05 -5.88
C ALA A 35 -33.59 -15.98 -6.96
N GLU A 36 -32.80 -15.41 -7.87
CA GLU A 36 -32.03 -16.15 -8.87
C GLU A 36 -30.56 -15.70 -8.89
N VAL A 37 -29.69 -16.58 -9.39
CA VAL A 37 -28.27 -16.30 -9.61
C VAL A 37 -27.97 -16.38 -11.09
N VAL A 38 -27.37 -15.33 -11.64
CA VAL A 38 -26.83 -15.30 -13.00
C VAL A 38 -25.31 -15.36 -12.89
N SER A 39 -24.72 -16.43 -13.41
CA SER A 39 -23.28 -16.58 -13.55
C SER A 39 -22.86 -16.27 -14.98
N VAL A 40 -21.83 -15.43 -15.16
CA VAL A 40 -21.29 -15.17 -16.50
C VAL A 40 -20.71 -16.45 -17.09
N PHE A 41 -19.88 -17.15 -16.34
CA PHE A 41 -19.17 -18.33 -16.82
C PHE A 41 -19.67 -19.60 -16.14
N ARG A 42 -19.73 -20.68 -16.90
CA ARG A 42 -19.79 -22.06 -16.41
C ARG A 42 -18.43 -22.72 -16.66
N THR A 43 -17.74 -23.14 -15.62
CA THR A 43 -16.42 -23.81 -15.68
C THR A 43 -16.48 -25.28 -15.28
N ARG A 44 -17.60 -25.74 -14.71
CA ARG A 44 -17.83 -27.10 -14.21
C ARG A 44 -19.21 -27.62 -14.60
N ALA A 45 -19.30 -28.94 -14.68
CA ALA A 45 -20.58 -29.61 -14.95
C ALA A 45 -21.58 -29.41 -13.79
N GLU A 46 -21.09 -29.55 -12.55
CA GLU A 46 -21.85 -29.33 -11.32
C GLU A 46 -21.23 -28.19 -10.49
N PRO A 47 -22.04 -27.34 -9.82
CA PRO A 47 -21.55 -26.33 -8.89
C PRO A 47 -20.76 -26.96 -7.73
N PHE A 48 -19.72 -26.26 -7.28
CA PHE A 48 -18.93 -26.70 -6.12
C PHE A 48 -19.74 -26.73 -4.81
N PHE A 49 -20.59 -25.73 -4.59
CA PHE A 49 -21.41 -25.59 -3.39
C PHE A 49 -22.78 -26.27 -3.55
N ALA A 50 -23.25 -26.94 -2.52
CA ALA A 50 -24.54 -27.64 -2.54
C ALA A 50 -25.71 -26.65 -2.57
N GLU A 51 -25.56 -25.49 -1.95
CA GLU A 51 -26.53 -24.39 -1.87
C GLU A 51 -26.94 -23.87 -3.25
N ALA A 52 -26.04 -23.95 -4.23
CA ALA A 52 -26.34 -23.58 -5.61
C ALA A 52 -27.40 -24.50 -6.25
N ARG A 53 -27.58 -25.73 -5.74
CA ARG A 53 -28.56 -26.71 -6.26
C ARG A 53 -29.99 -26.39 -5.80
N ASP A 54 -30.13 -25.61 -4.74
CA ASP A 54 -31.43 -25.20 -4.17
C ASP A 54 -31.97 -23.92 -4.83
N LEU A 55 -31.19 -23.30 -5.73
CA LEU A 55 -31.48 -22.00 -6.35
C LEU A 55 -31.55 -22.10 -7.87
N SER A 56 -32.29 -21.18 -8.49
CA SER A 56 -32.25 -20.99 -9.94
C SER A 56 -30.92 -20.36 -10.33
N VAL A 57 -30.04 -21.15 -10.98
CA VAL A 57 -28.75 -20.67 -11.50
C VAL A 57 -28.77 -20.67 -13.02
N ARG A 58 -28.56 -19.49 -13.62
CA ARG A 58 -28.49 -19.30 -15.08
C ARG A 58 -27.07 -18.91 -15.48
N TYR A 59 -26.49 -19.66 -16.42
CA TYR A 59 -25.17 -19.38 -16.98
C TYR A 59 -25.29 -18.62 -18.31
N LEU A 60 -24.32 -17.75 -18.62
CA LEU A 60 -24.29 -17.00 -19.89
C LEU A 60 -23.35 -17.62 -20.92
N VAL A 61 -22.14 -18.01 -20.50
CA VAL A 61 -21.09 -18.59 -21.34
C VAL A 61 -20.63 -19.92 -20.76
N ASP A 62 -20.67 -20.98 -21.58
CA ASP A 62 -20.16 -22.31 -21.25
C ASP A 62 -18.68 -22.43 -21.61
N ARG A 63 -17.82 -22.54 -20.60
CA ARG A 63 -16.37 -22.78 -20.72
C ARG A 63 -15.97 -24.22 -20.39
N THR A 64 -16.95 -25.11 -20.15
CA THR A 64 -16.68 -26.56 -20.02
C THR A 64 -16.41 -27.22 -21.36
N THR A 65 -16.77 -26.54 -22.45
CA THR A 65 -16.55 -26.97 -23.83
C THR A 65 -15.44 -26.16 -24.49
N THR A 66 -14.81 -26.70 -25.54
CA THR A 66 -13.76 -26.01 -26.31
C THR A 66 -14.15 -26.01 -27.79
N PRO A 67 -14.34 -24.83 -28.43
CA PRO A 67 -14.26 -23.49 -27.84
C PRO A 67 -15.42 -23.20 -26.88
N ALA A 68 -15.25 -22.18 -26.04
CA ALA A 68 -16.33 -21.67 -25.19
C ALA A 68 -17.51 -21.17 -26.03
N ARG A 69 -18.74 -21.27 -25.52
CA ARG A 69 -19.98 -20.98 -26.27
C ARG A 69 -21.03 -20.23 -25.44
N PRO A 70 -21.98 -19.52 -26.07
CA PRO A 70 -23.20 -19.10 -25.39
C PRO A 70 -23.96 -20.31 -24.82
N VAL A 71 -24.57 -20.12 -23.65
CA VAL A 71 -25.49 -21.13 -23.06
C VAL A 71 -26.87 -21.07 -23.69
N ARG A 72 -27.32 -19.88 -24.12
CA ARG A 72 -28.55 -19.73 -24.89
C ARG A 72 -28.45 -20.45 -26.24
N GLU A 73 -29.60 -20.77 -26.82
CA GLU A 73 -29.65 -21.27 -28.19
C GLU A 73 -28.98 -20.27 -29.16
N SER A 74 -28.07 -20.79 -29.98
CA SER A 74 -27.20 -19.98 -30.83
C SER A 74 -26.71 -20.79 -32.02
N GLU A 75 -26.72 -20.18 -33.20
CA GLU A 75 -26.22 -20.75 -34.46
C GLU A 75 -24.72 -20.47 -34.69
N LEU A 76 -24.00 -19.95 -33.68
CA LEU A 76 -22.56 -19.65 -33.80
C LEU A 76 -21.74 -20.93 -34.00
N ASP A 77 -20.98 -20.96 -35.09
CA ASP A 77 -20.01 -22.03 -35.35
C ASP A 77 -18.76 -21.91 -34.47
N ASP A 78 -17.93 -22.96 -34.50
CA ASP A 78 -16.70 -23.03 -33.71
C ASP A 78 -15.69 -21.91 -34.04
N ALA A 79 -15.66 -21.46 -35.29
CA ALA A 79 -14.70 -20.44 -35.73
C ALA A 79 -15.07 -19.06 -35.16
N ALA A 80 -16.37 -18.72 -35.18
CA ALA A 80 -16.90 -17.52 -34.56
C ALA A 80 -16.67 -17.52 -33.04
N CYS A 81 -16.99 -18.62 -32.36
CA CYS A 81 -16.76 -18.76 -30.91
C CYS A 81 -15.29 -18.59 -30.53
N ARG A 82 -14.36 -19.22 -31.27
CA ARG A 82 -12.90 -19.02 -31.07
C ARG A 82 -12.48 -17.57 -31.27
N THR A 83 -12.99 -16.92 -32.30
CA THR A 83 -12.66 -15.52 -32.62
C THR A 83 -13.12 -14.60 -31.50
N LEU A 84 -14.37 -14.73 -31.03
CA LEU A 84 -14.91 -13.91 -29.96
C LEU A 84 -14.19 -14.13 -28.63
N ALA A 85 -13.86 -15.38 -28.28
CA ALA A 85 -13.12 -15.70 -27.06
C ALA A 85 -11.64 -15.23 -27.09
N ALA A 86 -11.08 -14.98 -28.28
CA ALA A 86 -9.72 -14.48 -28.44
C ALA A 86 -9.62 -12.94 -28.40
N LEU A 87 -10.75 -12.24 -28.54
CA LEU A 87 -10.80 -10.78 -28.52
C LEU A 87 -11.02 -10.26 -27.10
N PRO A 88 -10.31 -9.20 -26.67
CA PRO A 88 -10.52 -8.60 -25.36
C PRO A 88 -11.93 -8.01 -25.23
N SER A 89 -12.45 -8.06 -24.01
CA SER A 89 -13.69 -7.38 -23.64
C SER A 89 -13.56 -5.86 -23.82
N GLU A 90 -14.60 -5.26 -24.39
CA GLU A 90 -14.82 -3.81 -24.49
C GLU A 90 -15.72 -3.29 -23.37
N LEU A 91 -16.57 -4.15 -22.80
CA LEU A 91 -17.47 -3.80 -21.70
C LEU A 91 -16.73 -3.77 -20.35
N ILE A 92 -15.83 -4.72 -20.13
CA ILE A 92 -15.01 -4.88 -18.93
C ILE A 92 -13.55 -4.85 -19.36
N LYS A 93 -12.84 -3.76 -19.01
CA LYS A 93 -11.45 -3.59 -19.42
C LYS A 93 -10.58 -4.74 -18.88
N PRO A 94 -9.63 -5.29 -19.67
CA PRO A 94 -8.74 -6.36 -19.20
C PRO A 94 -7.93 -6.01 -17.94
N ALA A 95 -7.65 -4.72 -17.73
CA ALA A 95 -6.99 -4.23 -16.50
C ALA A 95 -7.86 -4.41 -15.24
N TRP A 96 -9.19 -4.41 -15.38
CA TRP A 96 -10.12 -4.61 -14.27
C TRP A 96 -10.29 -6.08 -13.95
N GLU A 97 -10.50 -6.90 -14.98
CA GLU A 97 -10.64 -8.35 -14.89
C GLU A 97 -10.37 -8.97 -16.27
N ASN A 98 -9.26 -9.69 -16.41
CA ASN A 98 -8.77 -10.18 -17.70
C ASN A 98 -9.47 -11.46 -18.20
N THR A 99 -10.39 -11.99 -17.41
CA THR A 99 -11.14 -13.20 -17.73
C THR A 99 -12.37 -12.94 -18.60
N PHE A 100 -12.75 -11.68 -18.83
CA PHE A 100 -13.82 -11.31 -19.75
C PHE A 100 -13.28 -11.11 -21.18
N ASP A 101 -14.06 -11.58 -22.14
CA ASP A 101 -13.78 -11.57 -23.57
C ASP A 101 -14.99 -11.04 -24.36
N ARG A 102 -14.85 -10.91 -25.68
CA ARG A 102 -15.93 -10.38 -26.52
C ARG A 102 -17.18 -11.26 -26.51
N LEU A 103 -17.03 -12.57 -26.33
CA LEU A 103 -18.16 -13.49 -26.22
C LEU A 103 -18.98 -13.16 -24.96
N SER A 104 -18.30 -13.00 -23.82
CA SER A 104 -18.94 -12.64 -22.56
C SER A 104 -19.62 -11.27 -22.59
N ASP A 105 -19.10 -10.29 -23.32
CA ASP A 105 -19.72 -8.97 -23.48
C ASP A 105 -21.08 -9.05 -24.17
N ILE A 106 -21.14 -9.84 -25.26
CA ILE A 106 -22.37 -10.03 -26.04
C ILE A 106 -23.43 -10.71 -25.17
N GLU A 107 -23.05 -11.77 -24.45
CA GLU A 107 -24.00 -12.51 -23.61
C GLU A 107 -24.43 -11.72 -22.37
N LEU A 108 -23.52 -10.93 -21.76
CA LEU A 108 -23.87 -9.98 -20.70
C LEU A 108 -24.83 -8.91 -21.19
N THR A 109 -24.57 -8.32 -22.36
CA THR A 109 -25.42 -7.29 -22.95
C THR A 109 -26.82 -7.83 -23.22
N ALA A 110 -26.93 -9.01 -23.84
CA ALA A 110 -28.20 -9.66 -24.10
C ALA A 110 -28.97 -9.98 -22.80
N ALA A 111 -28.27 -10.48 -21.77
CA ALA A 111 -28.90 -10.87 -20.51
C ALA A 111 -29.34 -9.68 -19.64
N LEU A 112 -28.53 -8.62 -19.57
CA LEU A 112 -28.78 -7.49 -18.65
C LEU A 112 -29.76 -6.45 -19.22
N THR A 113 -29.76 -6.22 -20.54
CA THR A 113 -30.68 -5.26 -21.17
C THR A 113 -32.14 -5.73 -21.14
N ALA A 114 -32.36 -7.05 -21.22
CA ALA A 114 -33.67 -7.69 -21.16
C ALA A 114 -34.04 -8.16 -19.74
N LEU A 115 -33.26 -7.79 -18.71
CA LEU A 115 -33.44 -8.32 -17.36
C LEU A 115 -34.77 -7.87 -16.74
N ASP A 116 -35.61 -8.83 -16.37
CA ASP A 116 -36.81 -8.59 -15.59
C ASP A 116 -36.59 -8.98 -14.13
N THR A 117 -36.21 -7.98 -13.33
CA THR A 117 -35.96 -8.09 -11.89
C THR A 117 -36.29 -6.76 -11.21
N ASP A 118 -36.59 -6.80 -9.91
CA ASP A 118 -36.75 -5.56 -9.12
C ASP A 118 -35.39 -5.05 -8.66
N VAL A 119 -34.51 -5.96 -8.21
CA VAL A 119 -33.18 -5.65 -7.67
C VAL A 119 -32.12 -6.51 -8.36
N LEU A 120 -31.08 -5.87 -8.90
CA LEU A 120 -29.86 -6.53 -9.35
C LEU A 120 -28.74 -6.27 -8.35
N VAL A 121 -28.13 -7.36 -7.87
CA VAL A 121 -27.00 -7.33 -6.93
C VAL A 121 -25.73 -7.75 -7.66
N THR A 122 -24.71 -6.90 -7.65
CA THR A 122 -23.39 -7.21 -8.23
C THR A 122 -22.37 -7.50 -7.13
N THR A 123 -21.46 -8.43 -7.38
CA THR A 123 -20.52 -8.97 -6.38
C THR A 123 -19.06 -8.61 -6.63
N THR A 124 -18.76 -8.02 -7.78
CA THR A 124 -17.43 -7.52 -8.14
C THR A 124 -17.51 -6.14 -8.79
N PRO A 125 -16.49 -5.28 -8.63
CA PRO A 125 -16.45 -3.97 -9.29
C PRO A 125 -16.63 -4.04 -10.81
N ALA A 126 -16.01 -5.02 -11.47
CA ALA A 126 -16.14 -5.21 -12.92
C ALA A 126 -17.60 -5.47 -13.35
N LEU A 127 -18.31 -6.34 -12.63
CA LEU A 127 -19.73 -6.62 -12.88
C LEU A 127 -20.61 -5.42 -12.55
N LEU A 128 -20.25 -4.63 -11.54
CA LEU A 128 -20.89 -3.35 -11.25
C LEU A 128 -20.81 -2.39 -12.44
N ALA A 129 -19.66 -2.27 -13.10
CA ALA A 129 -19.49 -1.38 -14.24
C ALA A 129 -20.37 -1.79 -15.42
N ALA A 130 -20.41 -3.10 -15.72
CA ALA A 130 -21.29 -3.66 -16.73
C ALA A 130 -22.78 -3.45 -16.38
N ALA A 131 -23.16 -3.75 -15.13
CA ALA A 131 -24.54 -3.65 -14.68
C ALA A 131 -25.10 -2.23 -14.80
N VAL A 132 -24.43 -1.22 -14.25
CA VAL A 132 -24.94 0.17 -14.28
C VAL A 132 -24.95 0.78 -15.68
N ALA A 133 -24.24 0.17 -16.64
CA ALA A 133 -24.24 0.58 -18.05
C ALA A 133 -25.39 -0.05 -18.86
N LEU A 134 -25.78 -1.29 -18.53
CA LEU A 134 -26.65 -2.10 -19.39
C LEU A 134 -28.09 -2.26 -18.89
N VAL A 135 -28.31 -2.19 -17.58
CA VAL A 135 -29.61 -2.57 -17.01
C VAL A 135 -30.68 -1.50 -17.26
N PRO A 136 -31.96 -1.88 -17.40
CA PRO A 136 -33.05 -0.91 -17.51
C PRO A 136 -33.08 0.06 -16.32
N ALA A 137 -33.41 1.34 -16.57
CA ALA A 137 -33.44 2.37 -15.52
C ALA A 137 -34.40 2.06 -14.35
N ARG A 138 -35.42 1.22 -14.59
CA ARG A 138 -36.31 0.74 -13.52
C ARG A 138 -35.60 -0.18 -12.54
N VAL A 139 -34.58 -0.94 -12.93
CA VAL A 139 -33.94 -1.93 -12.05
C VAL A 139 -33.20 -1.20 -10.93
N VAL A 140 -33.43 -1.59 -9.68
CA VAL A 140 -32.64 -1.12 -8.54
C VAL A 140 -31.29 -1.82 -8.59
N THR A 141 -30.20 -1.05 -8.58
CA THR A 141 -28.83 -1.56 -8.67
C THR A 141 -28.14 -1.46 -7.32
N VAL A 142 -27.76 -2.61 -6.78
CA VAL A 142 -27.00 -2.75 -5.53
C VAL A 142 -25.66 -3.40 -5.82
N HIS A 143 -24.60 -2.90 -5.17
CA HIS A 143 -23.30 -3.55 -5.17
C HIS A 143 -22.93 -4.05 -3.80
N GLN A 144 -22.52 -5.30 -3.70
CA GLN A 144 -22.01 -5.91 -2.48
C GLN A 144 -20.50 -6.08 -2.62
N GLU A 145 -19.75 -5.32 -1.84
CA GLU A 145 -18.30 -5.35 -1.87
C GLU A 145 -17.76 -6.42 -0.91
N HIS A 146 -17.22 -7.49 -1.48
CA HIS A 146 -16.71 -8.66 -0.74
C HIS A 146 -15.20 -8.66 -0.44
N ARG A 147 -14.44 -7.65 -0.90
CA ARG A 147 -13.01 -7.51 -0.57
C ARG A 147 -12.71 -6.06 -0.19
N PRO A 148 -11.64 -5.77 0.57
CA PRO A 148 -11.28 -4.39 0.88
C PRO A 148 -10.92 -3.63 -0.40
N THR A 149 -11.84 -2.79 -0.92
CA THR A 149 -11.66 -2.05 -2.17
C THR A 149 -10.38 -1.24 -2.17
N GLN A 150 -10.02 -0.66 -1.03
CA GLN A 150 -8.79 0.12 -0.84
C GLN A 150 -7.48 -0.65 -1.14
N ARG A 151 -7.53 -1.98 -1.32
CA ARG A 151 -6.37 -2.83 -1.62
C ARG A 151 -6.52 -3.66 -2.90
N ARG A 152 -7.57 -3.39 -3.71
CA ARG A 152 -7.85 -4.14 -4.96
C ARG A 152 -6.98 -3.70 -6.14
N GLY A 153 -6.25 -2.60 -6.05
CA GLY A 153 -5.48 -2.04 -7.18
C GLY A 153 -6.40 -1.76 -8.39
N PRO A 154 -5.98 -2.08 -9.64
CA PRO A 154 -6.79 -1.84 -10.84
C PRO A 154 -8.19 -2.46 -10.78
N SER A 155 -8.34 -3.62 -10.12
CA SER A 155 -9.63 -4.31 -10.02
C SER A 155 -10.64 -3.59 -9.09
N GLY A 156 -10.21 -2.58 -8.33
CA GLY A 156 -11.07 -1.72 -7.50
C GLY A 156 -11.51 -0.44 -8.21
N GLU A 157 -10.82 -0.04 -9.27
CA GLU A 157 -11.12 1.16 -10.06
C GLU A 157 -12.58 1.24 -10.54
N PRO A 158 -13.21 0.15 -11.02
CA PRO A 158 -14.59 0.22 -11.50
C PRO A 158 -15.57 0.70 -10.43
N LEU A 159 -15.37 0.29 -9.17
CA LEU A 159 -16.21 0.72 -8.06
C LEU A 159 -16.11 2.23 -7.89
N LEU A 160 -14.90 2.79 -7.93
CA LEU A 160 -14.70 4.24 -7.77
C LEU A 160 -15.32 5.04 -8.92
N LEU A 161 -15.24 4.54 -10.16
CA LEU A 161 -15.78 5.21 -11.35
C LEU A 161 -17.30 5.10 -11.49
N HIS A 162 -17.86 3.95 -11.11
CA HIS A 162 -19.23 3.59 -11.44
C HIS A 162 -20.16 3.51 -10.22
N ALA A 163 -19.65 3.49 -8.98
CA ALA A 163 -20.49 3.55 -7.78
C ALA A 163 -21.44 4.77 -7.72
N PRO A 164 -21.09 5.97 -8.23
CA PRO A 164 -22.05 7.08 -8.29
C PRO A 164 -23.36 6.73 -9.03
N ARG A 165 -23.30 5.76 -9.94
CA ARG A 165 -24.44 5.23 -10.70
C ARG A 165 -25.23 4.14 -9.97
N LEU A 166 -24.87 3.74 -8.75
CA LEU A 166 -25.65 2.77 -7.99
C LEU A 166 -26.84 3.42 -7.28
N ASP A 167 -27.77 2.60 -6.79
CA ASP A 167 -28.74 3.04 -5.80
C ASP A 167 -28.17 2.85 -4.39
N ALA A 168 -27.55 1.69 -4.13
CA ALA A 168 -26.83 1.43 -2.89
C ALA A 168 -25.52 0.65 -3.11
N LEU A 169 -24.55 0.90 -2.24
CA LEU A 169 -23.31 0.16 -2.10
C LEU A 169 -23.24 -0.39 -0.67
N VAL A 170 -23.17 -1.73 -0.57
CA VAL A 170 -23.14 -2.45 0.70
C VAL A 170 -21.73 -2.96 0.96
N THR A 171 -21.21 -2.64 2.14
CA THR A 171 -19.93 -3.16 2.63
C THR A 171 -20.16 -4.14 3.77
N LEU A 172 -19.17 -5.00 4.01
CA LEU A 172 -19.24 -5.97 5.11
C LEU A 172 -18.84 -5.39 6.47
N THR A 173 -18.18 -4.23 6.47
CA THR A 173 -17.65 -3.58 7.69
C THR A 173 -17.86 -2.07 7.66
N GLU A 174 -17.96 -1.49 8.85
CA GLU A 174 -18.05 -0.03 9.07
C GLU A 174 -16.79 0.69 8.56
N ARG A 175 -15.62 0.06 8.71
CA ARG A 175 -14.34 0.63 8.24
C ARG A 175 -14.31 0.81 6.71
N THR A 176 -14.79 -0.18 5.96
CA THR A 176 -14.88 -0.07 4.50
C THR A 176 -15.90 0.99 4.10
N ARG A 177 -17.03 1.08 4.83
CA ARG A 177 -18.06 2.11 4.60
C ARG A 177 -17.49 3.51 4.78
N ASP A 178 -16.78 3.75 5.88
CA ASP A 178 -16.15 5.04 6.17
C ASP A 178 -15.14 5.44 5.09
N TRP A 179 -14.31 4.49 4.65
CA TRP A 179 -13.35 4.75 3.59
C TRP A 179 -14.03 5.08 2.25
N ILE A 180 -15.09 4.35 1.87
CA ILE A 180 -15.84 4.63 0.63
C ILE A 180 -16.55 5.99 0.73
N ALA A 181 -17.16 6.30 1.88
CA ALA A 181 -17.83 7.58 2.11
C ALA A 181 -16.87 8.76 1.94
N GLU A 182 -15.66 8.66 2.50
CA GLU A 182 -14.65 9.71 2.38
C GLU A 182 -14.07 9.80 0.97
N SER A 183 -13.88 8.66 0.30
CA SER A 183 -13.29 8.59 -1.04
C SER A 183 -14.23 9.08 -2.15
N LEU A 184 -15.54 8.80 -2.03
CA LEU A 184 -16.55 9.25 -2.98
C LEU A 184 -17.18 10.59 -2.58
N GLY A 185 -17.14 10.99 -1.31
CA GLY A 185 -17.72 12.23 -0.83
C GLY A 185 -19.17 12.42 -1.28
N ALA A 186 -19.46 13.57 -1.90
CA ALA A 186 -20.80 13.89 -2.41
C ALA A 186 -21.26 13.00 -3.57
N THR A 187 -20.36 12.22 -4.20
CA THR A 187 -20.72 11.28 -5.27
C THR A 187 -21.07 9.88 -4.75
N ALA A 188 -20.99 9.64 -3.43
CA ALA A 188 -21.32 8.36 -2.84
C ALA A 188 -22.82 8.01 -3.07
N PRO A 189 -23.15 6.78 -3.49
CA PRO A 189 -24.52 6.29 -3.43
C PRO A 189 -24.95 6.06 -1.96
N GLU A 190 -26.14 5.53 -1.74
CA GLU A 190 -26.50 5.10 -0.38
C GLU A 190 -25.52 4.03 0.11
N LEU A 191 -24.92 4.23 1.28
CA LEU A 191 -23.97 3.28 1.86
C LEU A 191 -24.64 2.52 3.00
N ALA A 192 -24.49 1.20 3.01
CA ALA A 192 -24.99 0.35 4.08
C ALA A 192 -23.94 -0.67 4.52
N VAL A 193 -24.00 -1.09 5.78
CA VAL A 193 -23.11 -2.13 6.35
C VAL A 193 -23.94 -3.35 6.68
N ILE A 194 -23.74 -4.43 5.93
CA ILE A 194 -24.40 -5.71 6.16
C ILE A 194 -23.34 -6.81 6.14
N PRO A 195 -23.03 -7.46 7.28
CA PRO A 195 -21.99 -8.48 7.35
C PRO A 195 -22.43 -9.76 6.62
N ASN A 196 -21.48 -10.69 6.40
CA ASN A 196 -21.87 -12.03 5.96
C ASN A 196 -22.59 -12.77 7.09
N ALA A 197 -23.58 -13.58 6.72
CA ALA A 197 -24.25 -14.50 7.63
C ALA A 197 -23.35 -15.70 7.97
N VAL A 198 -23.55 -16.25 9.17
CA VAL A 198 -23.03 -17.57 9.54
C VAL A 198 -23.75 -18.61 8.68
N PRO A 199 -23.03 -19.50 7.97
CA PRO A 199 -23.69 -20.59 7.27
C PRO A 199 -24.42 -21.52 8.24
N ASP A 200 -25.63 -21.94 7.86
CA ASP A 200 -26.43 -22.85 8.66
C ASP A 200 -25.80 -24.27 8.71
N GLY A 201 -26.10 -25.04 9.76
CA GLY A 201 -25.82 -26.48 9.74
C GLY A 201 -24.43 -26.93 10.19
N PHE A 202 -23.64 -26.12 10.91
CA PHE A 202 -22.40 -26.60 11.57
C PHE A 202 -22.69 -27.63 12.68
N ARG A 203 -22.90 -28.87 12.25
CA ARG A 203 -23.06 -30.09 13.05
C ARG A 203 -22.30 -31.22 12.35
N PRO A 204 -21.53 -32.06 13.07
CA PRO A 204 -21.30 -32.00 14.52
C PRO A 204 -20.47 -30.77 14.93
N ARG A 205 -20.56 -30.37 16.20
CA ARG A 205 -19.74 -29.30 16.77
C ARG A 205 -18.45 -29.89 17.30
N ALA A 206 -17.38 -29.09 17.35
CA ALA A 206 -16.15 -29.47 18.03
C ALA A 206 -16.44 -29.77 19.50
N ASP A 207 -15.80 -30.79 20.07
CA ASP A 207 -15.93 -31.11 21.49
C ASP A 207 -15.15 -30.13 22.40
N GLY A 208 -14.11 -29.50 21.85
CA GLY A 208 -13.17 -28.62 22.56
C GLY A 208 -11.97 -29.34 23.18
N GLU A 209 -11.88 -30.66 22.98
CA GLU A 209 -10.82 -31.53 23.53
C GLU A 209 -9.75 -31.87 22.50
N SER A 210 -10.08 -31.79 21.21
CA SER A 210 -9.14 -32.09 20.14
C SER A 210 -7.86 -31.26 20.23
N LYS A 211 -6.72 -31.89 19.91
CA LYS A 211 -5.40 -31.26 19.80
C LYS A 211 -5.00 -31.09 18.33
N VAL A 212 -5.95 -30.68 17.50
CA VAL A 212 -5.72 -30.44 16.07
C VAL A 212 -5.98 -28.97 15.78
N ILE A 213 -4.99 -28.31 15.19
CA ILE A 213 -5.13 -26.99 14.61
C ILE A 213 -5.61 -27.17 13.17
N VAL A 214 -6.74 -26.58 12.82
CA VAL A 214 -7.26 -26.60 11.45
C VAL A 214 -7.13 -25.22 10.82
N MET A 215 -6.60 -25.17 9.61
CA MET A 215 -6.50 -23.96 8.80
C MET A 215 -7.10 -24.24 7.43
N ALA A 216 -8.07 -23.43 6.99
CA ALA A 216 -8.62 -23.50 5.64
C ALA A 216 -8.29 -22.22 4.87
N ALA A 217 -7.46 -22.34 3.82
CA ALA A 217 -7.02 -21.19 3.04
C ALA A 217 -6.53 -21.61 1.64
N ARG A 218 -6.70 -20.72 0.65
CA ARG A 218 -5.99 -20.85 -0.65
C ARG A 218 -4.48 -20.75 -0.40
N LEU A 219 -3.68 -21.63 -1.00
CA LEU A 219 -2.21 -21.68 -0.81
C LEU A 219 -1.50 -20.65 -1.70
N THR A 220 -1.77 -19.37 -1.45
CA THR A 220 -1.17 -18.21 -2.12
C THR A 220 -0.30 -17.40 -1.16
N GLY A 221 0.53 -16.50 -1.68
CA GLY A 221 1.39 -15.65 -0.84
C GLY A 221 0.61 -14.72 0.09
N GLU A 222 -0.57 -14.28 -0.34
CA GLU A 222 -1.46 -13.40 0.43
C GLU A 222 -1.94 -14.03 1.75
N LYS A 223 -2.19 -15.35 1.74
CA LYS A 223 -2.71 -16.07 2.90
C LYS A 223 -1.65 -16.42 3.95
N ARG A 224 -0.37 -16.19 3.65
CA ARG A 224 0.80 -16.38 4.54
C ARG A 224 0.73 -17.68 5.35
N VAL A 225 0.38 -18.80 4.70
CA VAL A 225 0.38 -20.13 5.33
C VAL A 225 1.78 -20.48 5.85
N ASP A 226 2.83 -19.92 5.25
CA ASP A 226 4.21 -20.02 5.73
C ASP A 226 4.43 -19.41 7.12
N HIS A 227 3.66 -18.40 7.51
CA HIS A 227 3.73 -17.84 8.87
C HIS A 227 3.14 -18.81 9.90
N ALA A 228 2.03 -19.48 9.58
CA ALA A 228 1.44 -20.51 10.45
C ALA A 228 2.42 -21.67 10.70
N VAL A 229 3.09 -22.15 9.65
CA VAL A 229 4.11 -23.21 9.76
C VAL A 229 5.30 -22.75 10.62
N ARG A 230 5.82 -21.54 10.41
CA ARG A 230 6.94 -20.99 11.20
C ARG A 230 6.59 -20.75 12.67
N ALA A 231 5.36 -20.29 12.95
CA ALA A 231 4.90 -20.08 14.31
C ALA A 231 4.71 -21.43 15.03
N PHE A 232 4.07 -22.40 14.38
CA PHE A 232 3.93 -23.75 14.92
C PHE A 232 5.29 -24.40 15.20
N ALA A 233 6.28 -24.23 14.32
CA ALA A 233 7.64 -24.73 14.53
C ALA A 233 8.31 -24.21 15.81
N GLN A 234 7.97 -23.00 16.27
CA GLN A 234 8.55 -22.44 17.50
C GLN A 234 7.98 -23.07 18.77
N VAL A 235 6.80 -23.68 18.70
CA VAL A 235 6.06 -24.18 19.88
C VAL A 235 5.76 -25.68 19.83
N ALA A 236 6.00 -26.34 18.69
CA ALA A 236 5.64 -27.73 18.45
C ALA A 236 6.28 -28.70 19.48
N ASP A 237 7.53 -28.45 19.88
CA ASP A 237 8.26 -29.29 20.84
C ASP A 237 7.71 -29.17 22.27
N ALA A 238 7.20 -27.98 22.64
CA ALA A 238 6.55 -27.77 23.93
C ALA A 238 5.16 -28.45 23.99
N HIS A 239 4.57 -28.73 22.82
CA HIS A 239 3.20 -29.24 22.67
C HIS A 239 3.13 -30.52 21.83
N PRO A 240 3.77 -31.64 22.25
CA PRO A 240 3.93 -32.86 21.45
C PRO A 240 2.62 -33.58 21.12
N GLY A 241 1.48 -33.19 21.68
CA GLY A 241 0.17 -33.74 21.34
C GLY A 241 -0.55 -33.07 20.16
N TRP A 242 -0.04 -31.93 19.67
CA TRP A 242 -0.77 -31.10 18.71
C TRP A 242 -0.35 -31.28 17.24
N THR A 243 -1.29 -31.33 16.30
CA THR A 243 -0.98 -31.34 14.86
C THR A 243 -1.61 -30.15 14.14
N LEU A 244 -1.04 -29.76 13.00
CA LEU A 244 -1.55 -28.69 12.13
C LEU A 244 -2.04 -29.28 10.80
N ARG A 245 -3.33 -29.16 10.53
CA ARG A 245 -3.98 -29.58 9.29
C ARG A 245 -4.36 -28.38 8.45
N ILE A 246 -3.87 -28.34 7.21
CA ILE A 246 -4.09 -27.25 6.28
C ILE A 246 -4.89 -27.77 5.09
N PHE A 247 -6.09 -27.21 4.92
CA PHE A 247 -6.99 -27.49 3.82
C PHE A 247 -6.97 -26.35 2.79
N GLY A 248 -6.94 -26.72 1.52
CA GLY A 248 -6.92 -25.82 0.37
C GLY A 248 -5.86 -26.19 -0.66
N SER A 249 -5.83 -25.44 -1.76
CA SER A 249 -4.91 -25.64 -2.87
C SER A 249 -4.33 -24.31 -3.35
N GLY A 250 -3.19 -24.37 -4.05
CA GLY A 250 -2.58 -23.18 -4.66
C GLY A 250 -1.11 -23.38 -5.03
N HIS A 251 -0.58 -22.45 -5.82
CA HIS A 251 0.77 -22.54 -6.40
C HIS A 251 1.91 -22.56 -5.37
N ARG A 252 1.67 -22.18 -4.10
CA ARG A 252 2.70 -22.21 -3.04
C ARG A 252 2.84 -23.57 -2.35
N GLU A 253 2.04 -24.59 -2.69
CA GLU A 253 2.08 -25.89 -2.01
C GLU A 253 3.50 -26.51 -1.97
N ARG A 254 4.23 -26.51 -3.09
CA ARG A 254 5.61 -27.02 -3.16
C ARG A 254 6.60 -26.23 -2.29
N HIS A 255 6.35 -24.94 -2.08
CA HIS A 255 7.17 -24.13 -1.16
C HIS A 255 6.85 -24.49 0.30
N LEU A 256 5.56 -24.67 0.63
CA LEU A 256 5.13 -25.04 1.97
C LEU A 256 5.63 -26.42 2.39
N ARG A 257 5.60 -27.43 1.49
CA ARG A 257 6.18 -28.75 1.76
C ARG A 257 7.65 -28.66 2.14
N ARG A 258 8.46 -27.92 1.36
CA ARG A 258 9.88 -27.68 1.67
C ARG A 258 10.10 -26.96 3.00
N LEU A 259 9.20 -26.04 3.37
CA LEU A 259 9.27 -25.33 4.64
C LEU A 259 9.00 -26.28 5.82
N VAL A 260 7.99 -27.14 5.70
CA VAL A 260 7.67 -28.19 6.69
C VAL A 260 8.85 -29.15 6.85
N ASP A 261 9.42 -29.62 5.74
CA ASP A 261 10.59 -30.51 5.74
C ASP A 261 11.80 -29.84 6.40
N GLY A 262 12.04 -28.56 6.09
CA GLY A 262 13.15 -27.79 6.64
C GLY A 262 13.09 -27.58 8.16
N PHE A 263 11.88 -27.61 8.74
CA PHE A 263 11.68 -27.60 10.20
C PHE A 263 11.55 -29.00 10.81
N GLY A 264 11.61 -30.07 10.01
CA GLY A 264 11.44 -31.45 10.49
C GLY A 264 10.00 -31.80 10.90
N LEU A 265 8.99 -31.04 10.48
CA LEU A 265 7.59 -31.16 10.95
C LEU A 265 6.70 -32.11 10.11
N HIS A 266 7.30 -33.01 9.34
CA HIS A 266 6.59 -33.90 8.41
C HIS A 266 5.50 -34.77 9.06
N ASP A 267 5.69 -35.21 10.31
CA ASP A 267 4.69 -35.99 11.06
C ASP A 267 3.65 -35.12 11.80
N ARG A 268 3.74 -33.80 11.66
CA ARG A 268 3.03 -32.83 12.50
C ARG A 268 2.24 -31.79 11.72
N VAL A 269 2.60 -31.54 10.46
CA VAL A 269 1.94 -30.59 9.57
C VAL A 269 1.46 -31.31 8.30
N GLU A 270 0.13 -31.37 8.13
CA GLU A 270 -0.53 -32.06 7.03
C GLU A 270 -1.11 -31.04 6.02
N LEU A 271 -0.69 -31.14 4.74
CA LEU A 271 -1.31 -30.40 3.63
C LEU A 271 -2.31 -31.33 2.91
N LEU A 272 -3.61 -31.14 3.15
CA LEU A 272 -4.66 -32.12 2.84
C LEU A 272 -5.45 -31.82 1.55
N GLY A 273 -5.15 -30.73 0.85
CA GLY A 273 -5.88 -30.32 -0.36
C GLY A 273 -7.26 -29.72 -0.05
N PRO A 274 -8.08 -29.43 -1.08
CA PRO A 274 -9.41 -28.85 -0.89
C PRO A 274 -10.39 -29.86 -0.27
N CYS A 275 -11.28 -29.39 0.61
CA CYS A 275 -12.31 -30.18 1.28
C CYS A 275 -13.70 -29.62 0.98
N GLN A 276 -14.69 -30.49 0.73
CA GLN A 276 -16.09 -30.10 0.53
C GLN A 276 -16.88 -30.05 1.83
N ASP A 277 -16.54 -30.88 2.82
CA ASP A 277 -17.20 -30.93 4.12
C ASP A 277 -16.29 -30.35 5.21
N MET A 278 -16.12 -29.03 5.17
CA MET A 278 -15.36 -28.33 6.21
C MET A 278 -16.04 -28.42 7.58
N ALA A 279 -17.36 -28.63 7.66
CA ALA A 279 -18.06 -28.78 8.93
C ALA A 279 -17.56 -30.00 9.71
N ALA A 280 -17.34 -31.14 9.04
CA ALA A 280 -16.75 -32.32 9.64
C ALA A 280 -15.30 -32.11 10.09
N GLU A 281 -14.53 -31.28 9.39
CA GLU A 281 -13.14 -30.98 9.76
C GLU A 281 -13.05 -29.98 10.91
N TRP A 282 -13.92 -28.96 10.95
CA TRP A 282 -14.04 -28.07 12.10
C TRP A 282 -14.46 -28.80 13.37
N ALA A 283 -15.32 -29.83 13.26
CA ALA A 283 -15.70 -30.66 14.40
C ALA A 283 -14.51 -31.44 15.01
N LYS A 284 -13.43 -31.64 14.25
CA LYS A 284 -12.19 -32.27 14.72
C LYS A 284 -11.16 -31.25 15.19
N ALA A 285 -11.44 -29.95 15.14
CA ALA A 285 -10.48 -28.91 15.48
C ALA A 285 -10.55 -28.54 16.97
N GLY A 286 -9.37 -28.36 17.58
CA GLY A 286 -9.21 -27.69 18.87
C GLY A 286 -8.98 -26.19 18.72
N LEU A 287 -8.34 -25.77 17.62
CA LEU A 287 -8.04 -24.38 17.30
C LEU A 287 -8.15 -24.14 15.80
N SER A 288 -8.44 -22.90 15.42
CA SER A 288 -8.40 -22.42 14.03
C SER A 288 -7.33 -21.36 13.86
N LEU A 289 -6.61 -21.38 12.72
CA LEU A 289 -5.67 -20.32 12.35
C LEU A 289 -6.11 -19.57 11.09
N MET A 290 -5.88 -18.26 11.10
CA MET A 290 -5.98 -17.44 9.90
C MET A 290 -4.85 -16.40 9.85
N THR A 291 -3.88 -16.63 8.97
CA THR A 291 -2.69 -15.76 8.83
C THR A 291 -2.71 -14.88 7.59
N ALA A 292 -3.87 -14.67 6.96
CA ALA A 292 -3.97 -13.78 5.81
C ALA A 292 -3.51 -12.37 6.21
N GLY A 293 -2.54 -11.81 5.49
CA GLY A 293 -1.81 -10.63 5.98
C GLY A 293 -2.46 -9.29 5.65
N HIS A 294 -3.25 -9.18 4.57
CA HIS A 294 -3.58 -7.85 4.02
C HIS A 294 -4.91 -7.71 3.28
N ASN A 295 -5.60 -8.80 2.89
CA ASN A 295 -6.69 -8.74 1.91
C ASN A 295 -7.89 -9.64 2.30
N GLU A 296 -8.52 -9.28 3.41
CA GLU A 296 -9.74 -9.92 3.91
C GLU A 296 -10.77 -8.83 4.21
N ALA A 297 -12.02 -9.04 3.85
CA ALA A 297 -13.11 -8.11 4.19
C ALA A 297 -13.94 -8.62 5.36
N PHE A 298 -14.37 -9.88 5.28
CA PHE A 298 -15.17 -10.54 6.30
C PHE A 298 -15.05 -12.07 6.12
N PRO A 299 -13.93 -12.67 6.56
CA PRO A 299 -13.55 -14.03 6.23
C PRO A 299 -14.56 -15.05 6.78
N LEU A 300 -15.30 -15.72 5.89
CA LEU A 300 -16.30 -16.73 6.25
C LEU A 300 -15.72 -17.84 7.12
N VAL A 301 -14.47 -18.25 6.85
CA VAL A 301 -13.76 -19.29 7.60
C VAL A 301 -13.71 -19.02 9.11
N LEU A 302 -13.71 -17.75 9.54
CA LEU A 302 -13.77 -17.40 10.96
C LEU A 302 -15.18 -17.60 11.52
N LEU A 303 -16.22 -17.26 10.76
CA LEU A 303 -17.61 -17.53 11.16
C LEU A 303 -17.86 -19.04 11.28
N GLU A 304 -17.35 -19.82 10.32
CA GLU A 304 -17.46 -21.28 10.30
C GLU A 304 -16.81 -21.91 11.53
N ALA A 305 -15.55 -21.55 11.82
CA ALA A 305 -14.81 -22.04 12.98
C ALA A 305 -15.55 -21.70 14.28
N LEU A 306 -15.98 -20.44 14.45
CA LEU A 306 -16.73 -20.03 15.65
C LEU A 306 -18.09 -20.75 15.76
N ALA A 307 -18.79 -20.97 14.64
CA ALA A 307 -20.07 -21.69 14.60
C ALA A 307 -19.95 -23.17 14.95
N ALA A 308 -18.84 -23.80 14.57
CA ALA A 308 -18.45 -25.14 15.01
C ALA A 308 -17.99 -25.18 16.47
N GLY A 309 -17.73 -24.02 17.08
CA GLY A 309 -17.27 -23.87 18.46
C GLY A 309 -15.78 -24.05 18.63
N VAL A 310 -15.01 -23.61 17.64
CA VAL A 310 -13.55 -23.68 17.59
C VAL A 310 -13.00 -22.27 17.84
N PRO A 311 -12.17 -22.05 18.87
CA PRO A 311 -11.48 -20.79 19.08
C PRO A 311 -10.55 -20.46 17.91
N VAL A 312 -10.47 -19.17 17.57
CA VAL A 312 -9.69 -18.67 16.43
C VAL A 312 -8.44 -17.93 16.90
N ILE A 313 -7.30 -18.12 16.22
CA ILE A 313 -6.17 -17.20 16.27
C ILE A 313 -6.00 -16.59 14.86
N ALA A 314 -6.11 -15.27 14.75
CA ALA A 314 -6.08 -14.59 13.46
C ALA A 314 -5.19 -13.34 13.47
N TYR A 315 -4.61 -13.01 12.32
CA TYR A 315 -4.02 -11.69 12.14
C TYR A 315 -5.09 -10.60 12.13
N ASP A 316 -4.84 -9.50 12.85
CA ASP A 316 -5.66 -8.29 12.83
C ASP A 316 -5.31 -7.43 11.61
N VAL A 317 -5.96 -7.73 10.49
CA VAL A 317 -5.79 -6.98 9.25
C VAL A 317 -6.84 -5.88 9.13
N LEU A 318 -6.65 -5.00 8.14
CA LEU A 318 -7.43 -3.77 7.95
C LEU A 318 -8.94 -3.92 8.16
N THR A 319 -9.53 -5.00 7.64
CA THR A 319 -10.96 -5.30 7.73
C THR A 319 -11.19 -6.79 7.98
N GLY A 320 -12.24 -7.15 8.73
CA GLY A 320 -12.72 -8.54 8.84
C GLY A 320 -12.44 -9.23 10.16
N PRO A 321 -11.20 -9.70 10.45
CA PRO A 321 -10.93 -10.50 11.65
C PRO A 321 -11.38 -9.86 12.96
N ALA A 322 -11.05 -8.60 13.20
CA ALA A 322 -11.46 -7.87 14.41
C ALA A 322 -12.97 -7.56 14.49
N GLU A 323 -13.71 -7.67 13.37
CA GLU A 323 -15.18 -7.54 13.38
C GLU A 323 -15.85 -8.86 13.80
N ILE A 324 -15.18 -9.99 13.57
CA ILE A 324 -15.70 -11.33 13.81
C ILE A 324 -15.23 -11.87 15.16
N VAL A 325 -13.92 -11.85 15.42
CA VAL A 325 -13.28 -12.42 16.60
C VAL A 325 -13.29 -11.41 17.74
N ARG A 326 -13.84 -11.80 18.88
CA ARG A 326 -13.77 -11.06 20.13
C ARG A 326 -12.50 -11.49 20.85
N HIS A 327 -11.49 -10.65 20.78
CA HIS A 327 -10.19 -10.90 21.40
C HIS A 327 -10.34 -11.29 22.87
N ARG A 328 -9.69 -12.38 23.27
CA ARG A 328 -9.72 -12.97 24.61
C ARG A 328 -11.11 -13.36 25.13
N VAL A 329 -12.06 -13.55 24.21
CA VAL A 329 -13.41 -14.05 24.52
C VAL A 329 -13.70 -15.31 23.72
N ASP A 330 -13.53 -15.28 22.41
CA ASP A 330 -13.73 -16.44 21.53
C ASP A 330 -12.54 -16.72 20.59
N GLY A 331 -11.45 -15.98 20.77
CA GLY A 331 -10.21 -16.14 20.03
C GLY A 331 -9.15 -15.11 20.39
N LEU A 332 -8.01 -15.15 19.71
CA LEU A 332 -6.90 -14.22 19.84
C LEU A 332 -6.65 -13.52 18.49
N LEU A 333 -6.34 -12.23 18.57
CA LEU A 333 -5.98 -11.37 17.45
C LEU A 333 -4.52 -11.00 17.61
N VAL A 334 -3.76 -11.06 16.52
CA VAL A 334 -2.31 -10.89 16.51
C VAL A 334 -1.93 -9.86 15.45
N PRO A 335 -0.96 -8.95 15.67
CA PRO A 335 -0.51 -8.04 14.63
C PRO A 335 -0.04 -8.79 13.35
N PRO A 336 -0.38 -8.29 12.15
CA PRO A 336 -0.09 -8.99 10.91
C PRO A 336 1.41 -9.04 10.65
N GLY A 337 1.92 -10.25 10.36
CA GLY A 337 3.33 -10.48 10.07
C GLY A 337 4.18 -10.85 11.28
N GLU A 338 3.68 -10.67 12.50
CA GLU A 338 4.38 -11.01 13.75
C GLU A 338 4.30 -12.52 14.02
N VAL A 339 5.24 -13.28 13.45
CA VAL A 339 5.30 -14.74 13.61
C VAL A 339 5.56 -15.15 15.07
N GLY A 340 6.35 -14.37 15.82
CA GLY A 340 6.61 -14.64 17.23
C GLY A 340 5.36 -14.48 18.10
N GLU A 341 4.58 -13.43 17.87
CA GLU A 341 3.31 -13.22 18.59
C GLU A 341 2.26 -14.28 18.21
N LEU A 342 2.25 -14.70 16.93
CA LEU A 342 1.41 -15.81 16.50
C LEU A 342 1.77 -17.10 17.26
N ALA A 343 3.07 -17.38 17.42
CA ALA A 343 3.54 -18.53 18.18
C ALA A 343 3.14 -18.44 19.67
N ARG A 344 3.26 -17.27 20.30
CA ARG A 344 2.80 -17.06 21.68
C ARG A 344 1.30 -17.28 21.86
N ALA A 345 0.48 -16.78 20.92
CA ALA A 345 -0.96 -17.00 20.96
C ALA A 345 -1.32 -18.49 20.81
N MET A 346 -0.57 -19.24 19.99
CA MET A 346 -0.71 -20.69 19.86
C MET A 346 -0.34 -21.38 21.18
N ASP A 347 0.82 -21.05 21.75
CA ASP A 347 1.29 -21.57 23.04
C ASP A 347 0.26 -21.37 24.17
N GLU A 348 -0.34 -20.17 24.27
CA GLU A 348 -1.37 -19.83 25.27
C GLU A 348 -2.56 -20.80 25.21
N LEU A 349 -3.18 -20.97 24.04
CA LEU A 349 -4.38 -21.81 23.91
C LEU A 349 -4.09 -23.31 23.83
N MET A 350 -2.88 -23.69 23.42
CA MET A 350 -2.43 -25.09 23.41
C MET A 350 -2.08 -25.58 24.82
N GLY A 351 -1.58 -24.68 25.68
CA GLY A 351 -1.17 -24.96 27.06
C GLY A 351 -2.28 -24.83 28.11
N ASP A 352 -3.33 -24.04 27.86
CA ASP A 352 -4.44 -23.85 28.80
C ASP A 352 -5.78 -24.38 28.26
N ASP A 353 -6.10 -25.62 28.63
CA ASP A 353 -7.35 -26.29 28.27
C ASP A 353 -8.59 -25.57 28.82
N ALA A 354 -8.50 -24.94 30.00
CA ALA A 354 -9.65 -24.28 30.63
C ALA A 354 -10.02 -23.01 29.84
N THR A 355 -9.02 -22.19 29.50
CA THR A 355 -9.20 -21.00 28.66
C THR A 355 -9.69 -21.40 27.26
N ARG A 356 -9.08 -22.42 26.63
CA ARG A 356 -9.52 -22.90 25.32
C ARG A 356 -10.99 -23.36 25.32
N ARG A 357 -11.42 -24.10 26.34
CA ARG A 357 -12.83 -24.53 26.51
C ARG A 357 -13.78 -23.36 26.75
N ALA A 358 -13.36 -22.36 27.52
CA ALA A 358 -14.13 -21.14 27.74
C ALA A 358 -14.36 -20.40 26.41
N TYR A 359 -13.30 -20.23 25.61
CA TYR A 359 -13.40 -19.58 24.30
C TYR A 359 -14.25 -20.39 23.33
N ALA A 360 -14.15 -21.72 23.36
CA ALA A 360 -14.97 -22.61 22.54
C ALA A 360 -16.47 -22.43 22.84
N ARG A 361 -16.83 -22.26 24.13
CA ARG A 361 -18.21 -21.98 24.54
C ARG A 361 -18.67 -20.59 24.07
N ALA A 362 -17.86 -19.58 24.31
CA ALA A 362 -18.17 -18.21 23.92
C ALA A 362 -18.30 -18.05 22.40
N ALA A 363 -17.48 -18.77 21.62
CA ALA A 363 -17.57 -18.84 20.16
C ALA A 363 -18.96 -19.33 19.70
N ARG A 364 -19.42 -20.44 20.29
CA ARG A 364 -20.72 -21.07 19.96
C ARG A 364 -21.89 -20.12 20.25
N GLU A 365 -21.83 -19.41 21.37
CA GLU A 365 -22.93 -18.54 21.83
C GLU A 365 -22.92 -17.19 21.10
N GLY A 366 -21.74 -16.61 20.87
CA GLY A 366 -21.64 -15.22 20.41
C GLY A 366 -21.64 -15.02 18.90
N VAL A 367 -21.37 -16.04 18.08
CA VAL A 367 -21.34 -15.88 16.62
C VAL A 367 -22.76 -15.74 16.05
N TYR A 368 -23.69 -16.62 16.44
CA TYR A 368 -25.08 -16.56 15.98
C TYR A 368 -25.81 -15.32 16.50
N ALA A 369 -25.51 -14.86 17.72
CA ALA A 369 -26.12 -13.64 18.28
C ALA A 369 -25.79 -12.36 17.46
N ARG A 370 -24.69 -12.37 16.68
CA ARG A 370 -24.24 -11.20 15.91
C ARG A 370 -24.45 -11.34 14.41
N PHE A 371 -24.40 -12.58 13.91
CA PHE A 371 -24.30 -12.87 12.48
C PHE A 371 -25.27 -13.97 12.05
N SER A 372 -26.39 -14.15 12.76
CA SER A 372 -27.41 -15.13 12.35
C SER A 372 -27.91 -14.83 10.93
N SER A 373 -28.17 -15.88 10.16
CA SER A 373 -28.79 -15.78 8.83
C SER A 373 -30.13 -15.03 8.89
N ALA A 374 -30.90 -15.19 9.97
CA ALA A 374 -32.18 -14.51 10.16
C ALA A 374 -32.03 -12.99 10.27
N ASP A 375 -31.12 -12.51 11.13
CA ASP A 375 -30.90 -11.07 11.37
C ASP A 375 -30.25 -10.41 10.16
N VAL A 376 -29.26 -11.07 9.55
CA VAL A 376 -28.58 -10.56 8.34
C VAL A 376 -29.57 -10.47 7.18
N THR A 377 -30.40 -11.50 6.97
CA THR A 377 -31.45 -11.50 5.95
C THR A 377 -32.47 -10.38 6.18
N ALA A 378 -32.87 -10.11 7.42
CA ALA A 378 -33.80 -9.03 7.73
C ALA A 378 -33.25 -7.65 7.33
N ARG A 379 -31.95 -7.40 7.55
CA ARG A 379 -31.29 -6.15 7.10
C ARG A 379 -31.29 -6.00 5.59
N TRP A 380 -31.07 -7.09 4.86
CA TRP A 380 -31.15 -7.10 3.39
C TRP A 380 -32.57 -6.84 2.89
N GLU A 381 -33.56 -7.51 3.49
CA GLU A 381 -34.98 -7.32 3.15
C GLU A 381 -35.43 -5.88 3.39
N GLU A 382 -35.03 -5.27 4.51
CA GLU A 382 -35.29 -3.86 4.81
C GLU A 382 -34.69 -2.92 3.75
N LEU A 383 -33.40 -3.12 3.43
CA LEU A 383 -32.70 -2.32 2.41
C LEU A 383 -33.41 -2.42 1.05
N TYR A 384 -33.66 -3.64 0.57
CA TYR A 384 -34.28 -3.86 -0.73
C TYR A 384 -35.70 -3.31 -0.78
N THR A 385 -36.51 -3.53 0.25
CA THR A 385 -37.87 -3.00 0.33
C THR A 385 -37.88 -1.48 0.21
N ARG A 386 -36.98 -0.80 0.93
CA ARG A 386 -36.85 0.66 0.90
C ARG A 386 -36.40 1.17 -0.48
N LEU A 387 -35.42 0.53 -1.10
CA LEU A 387 -34.92 0.93 -2.43
C LEU A 387 -35.98 0.71 -3.52
N VAL A 388 -36.68 -0.44 -3.49
CA VAL A 388 -37.76 -0.74 -4.43
C VAL A 388 -38.93 0.24 -4.27
N ALA A 389 -39.25 0.66 -3.04
CA ALA A 389 -40.28 1.68 -2.80
C ALA A 389 -39.93 3.07 -3.37
N ASP A 390 -38.65 3.37 -3.61
CA ASP A 390 -38.19 4.62 -4.21
C ASP A 390 -37.92 4.53 -5.73
N ARG A 391 -37.98 3.31 -6.29
CA ARG A 391 -37.58 2.97 -7.66
C ARG A 391 -38.17 3.88 -8.73
N ASP A 392 -39.47 4.14 -8.62
CA ASP A 392 -40.25 4.86 -9.64
C ASP A 392 -40.32 6.38 -9.34
N ARG A 393 -39.63 6.86 -8.30
CA ARG A 393 -39.62 8.29 -7.96
C ARG A 393 -38.60 9.06 -8.82
N PRO A 394 -38.98 10.20 -9.44
CA PRO A 394 -38.06 11.01 -10.25
C PRO A 394 -36.82 11.54 -9.50
N ARG A 395 -36.86 11.58 -8.16
CA ARG A 395 -35.72 11.99 -7.33
C ARG A 395 -34.54 11.02 -7.42
N ARG A 396 -34.80 9.71 -7.60
CA ARG A 396 -33.76 8.67 -7.68
C ARG A 396 -32.85 8.89 -8.87
N LEU A 397 -33.43 9.01 -10.07
CA LEU A 397 -32.66 9.20 -11.30
C LEU A 397 -31.98 10.58 -11.36
N ARG A 398 -32.63 11.63 -10.83
CA ARG A 398 -31.99 12.95 -10.69
C ARG A 398 -30.78 12.91 -9.76
N GLY A 399 -30.92 12.32 -8.57
CA GLY A 399 -29.79 12.16 -7.65
C GLY A 399 -28.64 11.34 -8.26
N ARG A 400 -28.95 10.29 -9.02
CA ARG A 400 -27.94 9.53 -9.78
C ARG A 400 -27.22 10.42 -10.80
N ALA A 401 -27.97 11.19 -11.59
CA ALA A 401 -27.41 12.10 -12.59
C ALA A 401 -26.53 13.18 -11.94
N ASP A 402 -26.97 13.78 -10.84
CA ASP A 402 -26.21 14.80 -10.11
C ASP A 402 -24.89 14.24 -9.56
N ARG A 403 -24.90 13.04 -8.97
CA ARG A 403 -23.66 12.39 -8.51
C ARG A 403 -22.69 12.08 -9.65
N VAL A 404 -23.20 11.62 -10.79
CA VAL A 404 -22.37 11.39 -11.99
C VAL A 404 -21.80 12.70 -12.51
N ALA A 405 -22.61 13.76 -12.59
CA ALA A 405 -22.17 15.08 -13.04
C ALA A 405 -21.10 15.65 -12.11
N LEU A 406 -21.26 15.54 -10.79
CA LEU A 406 -20.25 15.92 -9.80
C LEU A 406 -18.96 15.09 -9.95
N GLY A 407 -19.08 13.79 -10.20
CA GLY A 407 -17.93 12.92 -10.45
C GLY A 407 -17.15 13.32 -11.71
N VAL A 408 -17.86 13.63 -12.78
CA VAL A 408 -17.25 14.13 -14.03
C VAL A 408 -16.61 15.50 -13.83
N ALA A 409 -17.33 16.44 -13.19
CA ALA A 409 -16.84 17.80 -12.91
C ALA A 409 -15.59 17.82 -12.01
N SER A 410 -15.40 16.78 -11.20
CA SER A 410 -14.21 16.60 -10.36
C SER A 410 -13.04 15.91 -11.07
N GLY A 411 -13.08 15.79 -12.41
CA GLY A 411 -12.04 15.15 -13.22
C GLY A 411 -12.34 13.70 -13.61
N GLY A 412 -13.60 13.36 -13.86
CA GLY A 412 -14.01 12.01 -14.33
C GLY A 412 -14.09 10.95 -13.23
N CYS A 413 -13.54 11.25 -12.06
CA CYS A 413 -13.66 10.49 -10.85
C CYS A 413 -13.94 11.53 -9.75
N GLY A 414 -15.08 11.44 -9.06
CA GLY A 414 -15.29 12.18 -7.80
C GLY A 414 -14.30 11.77 -6.69
N PHE A 415 -13.21 11.12 -7.07
CA PHE A 415 -12.17 10.59 -6.25
C PHE A 415 -11.40 11.76 -5.67
N ARG A 416 -11.64 12.00 -4.38
CA ARG A 416 -10.57 12.53 -3.55
C ARG A 416 -9.65 11.36 -3.29
N PRO A 417 -8.41 11.38 -3.79
CA PRO A 417 -7.47 10.34 -3.44
C PRO A 417 -7.25 10.41 -1.95
N THR A 418 -7.85 9.51 -1.19
CA THR A 418 -7.61 9.45 0.24
C THR A 418 -6.41 8.56 0.49
N ALA A 419 -5.47 9.01 1.34
CA ALA A 419 -4.31 8.20 1.70
C ALA A 419 -4.77 6.86 2.31
N PRO A 420 -4.05 5.75 2.12
CA PRO A 420 -4.47 4.44 2.61
C PRO A 420 -4.72 4.43 4.13
N HIS A 421 -5.70 3.63 4.56
CA HIS A 421 -6.08 3.44 5.96
C HIS A 421 -4.99 2.63 6.71
N THR A 422 -4.58 3.09 7.90
CA THR A 422 -3.67 2.37 8.82
C THR A 422 -4.40 1.27 9.60
N PHE A 423 -3.74 0.17 9.93
CA PHE A 423 -4.36 -0.97 10.63
C PHE A 423 -4.94 -0.55 11.98
N ASP A 424 -6.24 -0.68 12.19
CA ASP A 424 -6.87 -0.15 13.39
C ASP A 424 -8.22 -0.80 13.70
N ALA A 425 -8.41 -1.20 14.97
CA ALA A 425 -9.68 -1.74 15.47
C ALA A 425 -10.81 -0.69 15.46
N ALA A 426 -12.05 -1.15 15.40
CA ALA A 426 -13.22 -0.29 15.47
C ALA A 426 -13.34 0.32 16.87
N ALA A 427 -13.59 1.63 16.96
CA ALA A 427 -13.83 2.31 18.22
C ALA A 427 -15.08 1.73 18.90
N ALA A 428 -14.99 1.47 20.20
CA ALA A 428 -16.15 1.07 21.00
C ALA A 428 -17.18 2.22 21.07
N ALA A 429 -18.46 1.91 21.32
CA ALA A 429 -19.54 2.91 21.26
C ALA A 429 -19.35 4.09 22.23
N ASP A 430 -18.75 3.82 23.39
CA ASP A 430 -18.37 4.82 24.39
C ASP A 430 -17.18 5.67 23.94
N GLU A 431 -16.20 5.08 23.23
CA GLU A 431 -15.12 5.83 22.59
C GLU A 431 -15.66 6.78 21.53
N ARG A 432 -16.60 6.31 20.69
CA ARG A 432 -17.27 7.15 19.68
C ARG A 432 -17.96 8.36 20.29
N ALA A 433 -18.71 8.17 21.38
CA ALA A 433 -19.36 9.27 22.10
C ALA A 433 -18.33 10.28 22.63
N ARG A 434 -17.20 9.78 23.16
CA ARG A 434 -16.13 10.64 23.65
C ARG A 434 -15.43 11.42 22.54
N GLU A 435 -15.22 10.80 21.38
CA GLU A 435 -14.69 11.48 20.20
C GLU A 435 -15.62 12.62 19.72
N ASP A 436 -16.94 12.41 19.78
CA ASP A 436 -17.92 13.44 19.41
C ASP A 436 -17.87 14.65 20.37
N GLU A 437 -17.64 14.43 21.66
CA GLU A 437 -17.38 15.49 22.63
C GLU A 437 -16.10 16.29 22.30
N ILE A 438 -15.01 15.59 21.92
CA ILE A 438 -13.74 16.24 21.56
C ILE A 438 -13.91 17.08 20.29
N ILE A 439 -14.59 16.56 19.25
CA ILE A 439 -14.90 17.35 18.04
C ILE A 439 -15.77 18.56 18.40
N ALA A 440 -16.82 18.37 19.19
CA ALA A 440 -17.74 19.44 19.56
C ALA A 440 -17.05 20.56 20.37
N ALA A 441 -16.01 20.21 21.13
CA ALA A 441 -15.19 21.16 21.88
C ALA A 441 -14.14 21.90 21.02
N ASP A 442 -13.86 21.43 19.80
CA ASP A 442 -12.89 22.08 18.92
C ASP A 442 -13.45 23.38 18.32
N THR A 443 -12.99 24.50 18.88
CA THR A 443 -13.33 25.84 18.39
C THR A 443 -12.55 26.25 17.13
N THR A 444 -11.49 25.53 16.79
CA THR A 444 -10.65 25.84 15.61
C THR A 444 -11.23 25.27 14.32
N GLY A 445 -12.14 24.30 14.43
CA GLY A 445 -12.66 23.52 13.31
C GLY A 445 -11.60 22.67 12.61
N ARG A 446 -10.41 22.48 13.19
CA ARG A 446 -9.32 21.70 12.59
C ARG A 446 -9.49 20.20 12.85
N VAL A 447 -10.15 19.82 13.93
CA VAL A 447 -10.40 18.41 14.26
C VAL A 447 -11.57 17.91 13.44
N ILE A 448 -11.35 16.85 12.66
CA ILE A 448 -12.37 16.20 11.84
C ILE A 448 -12.40 14.71 12.13
N ARG A 449 -13.51 14.08 11.75
CA ARG A 449 -13.56 12.61 11.64
C ARG A 449 -13.01 12.21 10.27
N SER A 450 -11.88 11.52 10.26
CA SER A 450 -11.28 10.92 9.05
C SER A 450 -11.11 9.43 9.30
N VAL A 451 -11.62 8.61 8.37
CA VAL A 451 -11.56 7.14 8.43
C VAL A 451 -12.00 6.54 9.76
N GLY A 452 -13.08 7.07 10.32
CA GLY A 452 -13.67 6.57 11.57
C GLY A 452 -13.03 7.09 12.86
N ARG A 453 -11.95 7.89 12.82
CA ARG A 453 -11.28 8.48 13.99
C ARG A 453 -11.10 9.98 13.89
N LEU A 454 -10.72 10.62 15.00
CA LEU A 454 -10.34 12.03 15.02
C LEU A 454 -8.97 12.23 14.38
N ALA A 455 -8.87 13.24 13.51
CA ALA A 455 -7.62 13.71 12.96
C ALA A 455 -7.59 15.24 12.94
N GLU A 456 -6.42 15.83 13.17
CA GLU A 456 -6.22 17.26 12.98
C GLU A 456 -5.92 17.56 11.50
N ARG A 457 -6.60 18.54 10.92
CA ARG A 457 -6.32 19.07 9.58
C ARG A 457 -5.11 19.99 9.58
N ARG A 458 -4.04 19.59 8.89
CA ARG A 458 -2.80 20.37 8.74
C ARG A 458 -2.17 20.16 7.36
N ASP A 459 -1.78 21.27 6.73
CA ASP A 459 -1.10 21.28 5.42
C ASP A 459 0.39 21.68 5.53
N ASP A 460 0.94 21.66 6.74
CA ASP A 460 2.28 22.16 7.09
C ASP A 460 3.19 21.12 7.77
N VAL A 461 2.75 19.85 7.87
CA VAL A 461 3.48 18.79 8.59
C VAL A 461 4.01 17.72 7.62
N LEU A 462 5.33 17.70 7.47
CA LEU A 462 6.06 16.63 6.77
C LEU A 462 6.14 15.37 7.64
N ALA A 463 6.22 14.18 7.01
CA ALA A 463 6.25 12.90 7.72
C ALA A 463 7.39 12.78 8.76
N PRO A 464 8.64 13.19 8.50
CA PRO A 464 9.72 13.11 9.50
C PRO A 464 9.42 13.97 10.74
N ARG A 465 8.88 15.17 10.55
CA ARG A 465 8.47 16.05 11.64
C ARG A 465 7.34 15.46 12.48
N MET A 466 6.48 14.62 11.88
CA MET A 466 5.42 13.95 12.61
C MET A 466 5.97 12.86 13.55
N ALA A 467 6.99 12.10 13.14
CA ALA A 467 7.66 11.13 14.00
C ALA A 467 8.32 11.82 15.21
N GLU A 468 9.04 12.91 14.96
CA GLU A 468 9.63 13.76 16.01
C GLU A 468 8.57 14.34 16.95
N TRP A 469 7.44 14.78 16.40
CA TRP A 469 6.34 15.32 17.18
C TRP A 469 5.72 14.25 18.08
N ASN A 470 5.44 13.05 17.56
CA ASN A 470 4.92 11.94 18.37
C ASN A 470 5.90 11.54 19.47
N LEU A 471 7.21 11.54 19.20
CA LEU A 471 8.24 11.34 20.23
C LEU A 471 8.19 12.43 21.31
N ARG A 472 8.19 13.71 20.91
CA ARG A 472 8.16 14.84 21.84
C ARG A 472 6.90 14.80 22.72
N LEU A 473 5.75 14.56 22.10
CA LEU A 473 4.44 14.46 22.77
C LEU A 473 4.46 13.36 23.85
N THR A 474 4.97 12.18 23.49
CA THR A 474 5.02 11.00 24.35
C THR A 474 6.03 11.18 25.49
N ALA A 475 7.25 11.63 25.17
CA ALA A 475 8.29 11.89 26.14
C ALA A 475 7.86 12.94 27.17
N SER A 476 7.28 14.07 26.72
CA SER A 476 6.79 15.11 27.63
C SER A 476 5.68 14.64 28.56
N ALA A 477 4.81 13.73 28.11
CA ALA A 477 3.81 13.12 28.96
C ALA A 477 4.43 12.20 30.03
N LEU A 478 5.44 11.41 29.68
CA LEU A 478 6.16 10.56 30.65
C LEU A 478 6.93 11.40 31.68
N GLU A 479 7.59 12.46 31.25
CA GLU A 479 8.32 13.37 32.15
C GLU A 479 7.38 14.10 33.12
N ALA A 480 6.22 14.56 32.64
CA ALA A 480 5.21 15.19 33.50
C ALA A 480 4.65 14.23 34.56
N GLY A 481 4.67 12.92 34.29
CA GLY A 481 4.34 11.87 35.25
C GLY A 481 5.54 11.31 36.03
N GLU A 482 6.71 11.92 35.92
CA GLU A 482 7.97 11.47 36.54
C GLU A 482 8.30 10.00 36.25
N VAL A 483 8.07 9.56 35.01
CA VAL A 483 8.37 8.19 34.55
C VAL A 483 9.74 8.15 33.86
N PRO A 484 10.74 7.44 34.42
CA PRO A 484 12.02 7.26 33.75
C PRO A 484 11.86 6.45 32.46
N TYR A 485 12.62 6.83 31.44
CA TYR A 485 12.68 6.10 30.17
C TYR A 485 14.05 6.22 29.53
N VAL A 486 14.32 5.33 28.57
CA VAL A 486 15.49 5.34 27.69
C VAL A 486 15.02 5.37 26.24
N LEU A 487 15.47 6.36 25.46
CA LEU A 487 15.27 6.35 24.02
C LEU A 487 16.12 5.24 23.39
N VAL A 488 15.47 4.27 22.74
CA VAL A 488 16.11 3.19 21.98
C VAL A 488 16.30 3.66 20.53
N ARG A 489 17.54 3.59 20.04
CA ARG A 489 17.85 3.92 18.66
C ARG A 489 17.31 2.83 17.71
N THR A 490 16.50 3.25 16.74
CA THR A 490 15.99 2.43 15.63
C THR A 490 16.77 2.72 14.34
N SER A 491 16.67 1.85 13.33
CA SER A 491 17.48 1.96 12.11
C SER A 491 16.86 2.81 10.99
N ASP A 492 15.56 3.07 11.02
CA ASP A 492 14.82 3.68 9.91
C ASP A 492 14.43 5.15 10.17
N GLY A 493 14.61 5.66 11.39
CA GLY A 493 14.43 7.07 11.76
C GLY A 493 13.00 7.62 11.61
N THR A 494 12.03 6.75 11.29
CA THR A 494 10.63 7.13 10.99
C THR A 494 9.68 6.79 12.12
N ALA A 495 10.14 6.02 13.11
CA ALA A 495 9.45 5.77 14.36
C ALA A 495 10.49 5.68 15.50
N HIS A 496 10.06 6.03 16.72
CA HIS A 496 10.94 6.06 17.89
C HIS A 496 10.41 5.16 19.00
N THR A 497 11.31 4.60 19.81
CA THR A 497 10.93 3.72 20.92
C THR A 497 11.51 4.24 22.24
N LEU A 498 10.66 4.41 23.25
CA LEU A 498 11.03 4.69 24.64
C LEU A 498 10.90 3.41 25.45
N ALA A 499 12.02 2.90 25.97
CA ALA A 499 12.03 1.78 26.90
C ALA A 499 11.72 2.28 28.31
N VAL A 500 10.69 1.70 28.93
CA VAL A 500 10.24 1.94 30.30
C VAL A 500 10.28 0.61 31.05
N ALA A 501 10.69 0.61 32.32
CA ALA A 501 10.65 -0.61 33.13
C ALA A 501 9.20 -1.11 33.26
N ALA A 502 8.98 -2.43 33.15
CA ALA A 502 7.63 -2.99 33.28
C ALA A 502 6.95 -2.64 34.62
N ASP A 503 7.74 -2.51 35.70
CA ASP A 503 7.27 -2.09 37.02
C ASP A 503 6.65 -0.67 37.01
N ASP A 504 7.03 0.18 36.06
CA ASP A 504 6.52 1.55 35.89
C ASP A 504 5.34 1.65 34.91
N GLN A 505 4.85 0.53 34.36
CA GLN A 505 3.80 0.52 33.34
C GLN A 505 2.56 1.31 33.78
N SER A 506 2.03 1.04 34.98
CA SER A 506 0.82 1.72 35.47
C SER A 506 1.02 3.24 35.61
N ARG A 507 2.21 3.67 36.06
CA ARG A 507 2.56 5.10 36.15
C ARG A 507 2.66 5.74 34.76
N ALA A 508 3.28 5.06 33.81
CA ALA A 508 3.39 5.50 32.42
C ALA A 508 2.03 5.67 31.73
N LEU A 509 1.15 4.67 31.83
CA LEU A 509 -0.18 4.72 31.23
C LEU A 509 -1.03 5.85 31.83
N LYS A 510 -0.97 6.04 33.15
CA LYS A 510 -1.65 7.16 33.83
C LYS A 510 -1.10 8.52 33.41
N ALA A 511 0.22 8.64 33.27
CA ALA A 511 0.87 9.87 32.83
C ALA A 511 0.45 10.26 31.41
N LEU A 512 0.47 9.29 30.48
CA LEU A 512 -0.02 9.46 29.11
C LEU A 512 -1.50 9.84 29.09
N ALA A 513 -2.34 9.12 29.82
CA ALA A 513 -3.78 9.39 29.88
C ALA A 513 -4.11 10.79 30.41
N GLY A 514 -3.43 11.22 31.48
CA GLY A 514 -3.62 12.54 32.07
C GLY A 514 -3.15 13.68 31.17
N ALA A 515 -1.94 13.57 30.61
CA ALA A 515 -1.33 14.62 29.79
C ALA A 515 -2.04 14.79 28.42
N LEU A 516 -2.62 13.73 27.88
CA LEU A 516 -3.24 13.70 26.55
C LEU A 516 -4.77 13.78 26.60
N ARG A 517 -5.34 14.05 27.77
CA ARG A 517 -6.80 14.15 27.97
C ARG A 517 -7.44 15.21 27.07
N GLY A 518 -8.54 14.85 26.41
CA GLY A 518 -9.29 15.72 25.51
C GLY A 518 -8.60 16.07 24.20
N GLN A 519 -7.44 15.47 23.90
CA GLN A 519 -6.74 15.68 22.63
C GLN A 519 -7.05 14.54 21.65
N PRO A 520 -7.06 14.81 20.33
CA PRO A 520 -7.21 13.77 19.30
C PRO A 520 -5.89 12.99 19.15
N VAL A 521 -5.50 12.28 20.21
CA VAL A 521 -4.28 11.47 20.28
C VAL A 521 -4.68 10.05 20.63
N TYR A 522 -4.10 9.09 19.92
CA TYR A 522 -4.42 7.67 20.06
C TYR A 522 -3.18 6.88 20.48
N ALA A 523 -3.43 5.70 21.03
CA ALA A 523 -2.41 4.75 21.42
C ALA A 523 -2.78 3.35 20.91
N GLU A 524 -1.98 2.80 20.00
CA GLU A 524 -2.10 1.41 19.54
C GLU A 524 -1.52 0.48 20.62
N LEU A 525 -2.33 -0.46 21.10
CA LEU A 525 -1.94 -1.40 22.14
C LEU A 525 -1.06 -2.51 21.56
N VAL A 526 0.14 -2.70 22.12
CA VAL A 526 1.08 -3.75 21.72
C VAL A 526 0.97 -4.90 22.72
N ASN A 527 0.55 -6.06 22.23
CA ASN A 527 0.33 -7.30 22.98
C ASN A 527 -0.47 -7.09 24.30
N PRO A 528 -1.69 -6.54 24.23
CA PRO A 528 -2.52 -6.41 25.42
C PRO A 528 -2.92 -7.78 26.01
N ARG A 529 -2.84 -7.89 27.34
CA ARG A 529 -3.22 -9.09 28.09
C ARG A 529 -4.72 -9.17 28.38
N ASP A 530 -5.38 -8.03 28.58
CA ASP A 530 -6.80 -7.99 28.99
C ASP A 530 -7.65 -7.07 28.09
N ALA A 531 -7.10 -6.62 26.96
CA ALA A 531 -7.78 -5.74 26.01
C ALA A 531 -7.61 -6.24 24.57
N ALA A 532 -8.49 -5.83 23.66
CA ALA A 532 -8.32 -6.13 22.24
C ALA A 532 -7.14 -5.35 21.64
N PRO A 533 -6.35 -5.95 20.74
CA PRO A 533 -5.42 -5.21 19.90
C PRO A 533 -6.14 -4.12 19.11
N GLY A 534 -5.44 -3.03 18.84
CA GLY A 534 -5.98 -1.86 18.15
C GLY A 534 -5.58 -0.57 18.87
N ALA A 535 -6.02 0.58 18.33
CA ALA A 535 -5.79 1.86 18.98
C ALA A 535 -7.03 2.39 19.68
N VAL A 536 -6.78 2.99 20.84
CA VAL A 536 -7.76 3.67 21.68
C VAL A 536 -7.37 5.14 21.84
N LEU A 537 -8.30 6.00 22.25
CA LEU A 537 -7.95 7.35 22.68
C LEU A 537 -6.93 7.28 23.81
N ALA A 538 -5.83 8.03 23.70
CA ALA A 538 -4.73 7.98 24.65
C ALA A 538 -5.15 8.35 26.08
N GLU A 539 -6.20 9.17 26.22
CA GLU A 539 -6.77 9.54 27.52
C GLU A 539 -7.40 8.37 28.29
N ARG A 540 -7.61 7.23 27.65
CA ARG A 540 -8.20 6.02 28.23
C ARG A 540 -7.17 4.99 28.70
N LEU A 541 -5.88 5.28 28.51
CA LEU A 541 -4.80 4.35 28.84
C LEU A 541 -4.75 3.96 30.32
N ASP A 542 -5.28 4.81 31.20
CA ASP A 542 -5.36 4.54 32.65
C ASP A 542 -6.24 3.32 33.02
N SER A 543 -7.15 2.94 32.13
CA SER A 543 -8.07 1.80 32.28
C SER A 543 -7.57 0.51 31.60
N ILE A 544 -6.45 0.56 30.88
CA ILE A 544 -5.90 -0.60 30.17
C ILE A 544 -5.02 -1.43 31.13
N GLY A 545 -5.21 -2.74 31.09
CA GLY A 545 -4.47 -3.73 31.89
C GLY A 545 -3.02 -3.94 31.45
N GLU A 546 -2.49 -5.14 31.72
CA GLU A 546 -1.11 -5.48 31.34
C GLU A 546 -0.92 -5.53 29.82
N LEU A 547 0.23 -5.05 29.33
CA LEU A 547 0.56 -5.01 27.89
C LEU A 547 2.06 -4.82 27.68
N SER A 548 2.56 -5.20 26.50
CA SER A 548 4.00 -5.10 26.18
C SER A 548 4.46 -3.69 25.78
N GLY A 549 3.56 -2.85 25.28
CA GLY A 549 3.84 -1.46 24.96
C GLY A 549 2.65 -0.73 24.34
N VAL A 550 2.78 0.58 24.14
CA VAL A 550 1.80 1.39 23.40
C VAL A 550 2.48 2.21 22.32
N LYS A 551 1.92 2.26 21.11
CA LYS A 551 2.37 3.20 20.06
C LYS A 551 1.50 4.45 20.12
N VAL A 552 2.03 5.53 20.66
CA VAL A 552 1.34 6.80 20.82
C VAL A 552 1.52 7.65 19.56
N PHE A 553 0.42 8.10 18.98
CA PHE A 553 0.43 8.93 17.78
C PHE A 553 -0.74 9.90 17.74
N LYS A 554 -0.51 11.05 17.12
CA LYS A 554 -1.54 12.02 16.78
C LYS A 554 -1.92 11.89 15.30
N PRO A 555 -3.16 11.48 14.96
CA PRO A 555 -3.59 11.44 13.57
C PRO A 555 -3.65 12.84 12.97
N VAL A 556 -3.00 13.02 11.83
CA VAL A 556 -2.99 14.29 11.08
C VAL A 556 -3.32 13.99 9.63
N THR A 557 -4.17 14.81 9.03
CA THR A 557 -4.55 14.68 7.62
C THR A 557 -4.49 16.04 6.93
N THR A 558 -4.20 16.07 5.64
CA THR A 558 -4.26 17.32 4.87
C THR A 558 -5.70 17.73 4.62
N THR A 559 -5.93 19.00 4.29
CA THR A 559 -7.26 19.53 3.95
C THR A 559 -7.88 18.79 2.76
N THR A 560 -7.05 18.32 1.83
CA THR A 560 -7.43 17.50 0.67
C THR A 560 -7.72 16.04 1.01
N LEU A 561 -7.39 15.58 2.22
CA LEU A 561 -7.45 14.20 2.70
C LEU A 561 -6.49 13.23 1.95
N SER A 562 -5.56 13.78 1.18
CA SER A 562 -4.69 13.02 0.28
C SER A 562 -3.39 12.54 0.89
N LEU A 563 -3.03 13.05 2.07
CA LEU A 563 -1.95 12.55 2.90
C LEU A 563 -2.44 12.42 4.34
N ARG A 564 -2.14 11.27 4.95
CA ARG A 564 -2.48 10.97 6.35
C ARG A 564 -1.24 10.47 7.08
N HIS A 565 -1.03 11.01 8.27
CA HIS A 565 -0.06 10.53 9.23
C HIS A 565 -0.80 9.79 10.35
N GLY A 566 -0.35 8.58 10.67
CA GLY A 566 -0.99 7.70 11.67
C GLY A 566 0.04 6.87 12.43
N ALA A 567 -0.36 5.66 12.85
CA ALA A 567 0.45 4.79 13.70
C ALA A 567 1.83 4.41 13.13
N GLY A 568 2.02 4.48 11.80
CA GLY A 568 3.32 4.23 11.17
C GLY A 568 4.42 5.22 11.54
N LEU A 569 4.07 6.39 12.10
CA LEU A 569 5.00 7.41 12.60
C LEU A 569 4.90 7.58 14.12
N ALA A 570 4.35 6.60 14.83
CA ALA A 570 4.12 6.66 16.27
C ALA A 570 5.42 6.63 17.09
N CYS A 571 5.33 7.08 18.33
CA CYS A 571 6.33 6.79 19.35
C CYS A 571 5.88 5.59 20.19
N THR A 572 6.68 4.54 20.22
CA THR A 572 6.40 3.34 20.99
C THR A 572 6.93 3.50 22.41
N VAL A 573 6.08 3.38 23.43
CA VAL A 573 6.49 3.15 24.81
C VAL A 573 6.49 1.64 25.03
N ALA A 574 7.67 1.05 25.15
CA ALA A 574 7.84 -0.39 25.37
C ALA A 574 8.07 -0.66 26.86
N PHE A 575 7.37 -1.65 27.43
CA PHE A 575 7.48 -2.04 28.83
C PHE A 575 8.40 -3.25 28.98
N TRP A 576 9.61 -3.02 29.49
CA TRP A 576 10.69 -3.99 29.52
C TRP A 576 10.69 -4.75 30.86
N PRO A 577 10.39 -6.06 30.87
CA PRO A 577 10.50 -6.87 32.08
C PRO A 577 11.98 -7.14 32.43
N ARG A 578 12.22 -7.48 33.70
CA ARG A 578 13.52 -7.99 34.14
C ARG A 578 13.83 -9.31 33.44
N ALA A 579 15.07 -9.47 32.99
CA ALA A 579 15.52 -10.73 32.41
C ALA A 579 15.52 -11.82 33.49
N ALA A 580 14.94 -12.99 33.19
CA ALA A 580 15.07 -14.15 34.07
C ALA A 580 16.56 -14.53 34.21
N ARG A 581 17.00 -15.00 35.39
CA ARG A 581 18.39 -15.37 35.67
C ARG A 581 18.94 -16.30 34.57
N SER A 582 19.67 -15.71 33.64
CA SER A 582 20.48 -16.42 32.66
C SER A 582 21.53 -17.24 33.42
N THR A 583 21.92 -18.39 32.86
CA THR A 583 23.02 -19.22 33.38
C THR A 583 24.39 -18.53 33.28
N SER A 584 24.46 -17.33 32.71
CA SER A 584 25.63 -16.44 32.71
C SER A 584 25.51 -15.32 33.75
N ALA A 585 26.62 -14.91 34.34
CA ALA A 585 26.72 -14.13 35.58
C ALA A 585 26.16 -12.68 35.59
N ALA A 586 25.35 -12.26 34.61
CA ALA A 586 24.69 -10.96 34.59
C ALA A 586 23.23 -11.10 35.07
N ALA A 587 22.99 -10.96 36.36
CA ALA A 587 21.71 -11.31 37.00
C ALA A 587 20.63 -10.20 37.00
N ASP A 588 20.87 -9.01 36.43
CA ASP A 588 20.03 -7.81 36.68
C ASP A 588 19.57 -7.02 35.43
N GLY A 589 19.62 -7.62 34.23
CA GLY A 589 19.25 -6.95 32.98
C GLY A 589 17.74 -6.82 32.70
N PHE A 590 17.40 -6.19 31.59
CA PHE A 590 16.05 -6.02 31.06
C PHE A 590 15.92 -6.67 29.70
N ARG A 591 14.80 -7.31 29.41
CA ARG A 591 14.55 -7.99 28.14
C ARG A 591 13.60 -7.16 27.27
N ALA A 592 13.89 -7.08 25.98
CA ALA A 592 13.01 -6.43 25.02
C ALA A 592 11.65 -7.16 24.99
N PRO A 593 10.52 -6.45 25.14
CA PRO A 593 9.21 -7.09 25.18
C PRO A 593 8.77 -7.62 23.81
N PHE A 594 9.32 -7.07 22.72
CA PHE A 594 9.11 -7.53 21.35
C PHE A 594 10.31 -7.13 20.49
N GLY A 595 10.56 -7.92 19.44
CA GLY A 595 11.68 -7.71 18.51
C GLY A 595 13.05 -7.78 19.18
N THR A 596 14.05 -7.25 18.48
CA THR A 596 15.41 -7.07 19.00
C THR A 596 15.87 -5.63 18.73
N THR A 597 16.63 -5.07 19.67
CA THR A 597 17.22 -3.74 19.47
C THR A 597 18.56 -3.85 18.73
N LEU A 598 19.13 -2.72 18.35
CA LEU A 598 20.50 -2.65 17.81
C LEU A 598 21.56 -3.18 18.79
N ALA A 599 21.25 -3.20 20.10
CA ALA A 599 22.10 -3.74 21.16
C ALA A 599 21.74 -5.19 21.56
N GLY A 600 20.85 -5.86 20.81
CA GLY A 600 20.38 -7.21 21.10
C GLY A 600 19.00 -7.26 21.77
N GLY A 601 18.62 -8.45 22.25
CA GLY A 601 17.33 -8.71 22.91
C GLY A 601 17.29 -8.38 24.40
N GLU A 602 18.43 -8.00 25.00
CA GLU A 602 18.56 -7.65 26.42
C GLU A 602 19.41 -6.39 26.58
N LEU A 603 19.06 -5.56 27.55
CA LEU A 603 19.83 -4.38 27.96
C LEU A 603 20.31 -4.55 29.40
N PRO A 604 21.52 -4.12 29.75
CA PRO A 604 22.07 -4.29 31.10
C PRO A 604 21.39 -3.40 32.15
N SER A 605 20.77 -2.28 31.73
CA SER A 605 20.10 -1.32 32.60
C SER A 605 19.15 -0.44 31.77
N LEU A 606 18.14 0.15 32.43
CA LEU A 606 17.31 1.24 31.89
C LEU A 606 17.58 2.57 32.58
N THR A 607 18.68 2.68 33.32
CA THR A 607 19.18 3.97 33.82
C THR A 607 19.91 4.69 32.69
N PRO A 608 19.47 5.89 32.27
CA PRO A 608 20.16 6.63 31.22
C PRO A 608 21.62 6.90 31.58
N THR A 609 22.52 6.69 30.61
CA THR A 609 23.96 6.94 30.73
C THR A 609 24.47 7.97 29.72
N ALA A 610 23.62 8.36 28.77
CA ALA A 610 23.94 9.34 27.74
C ALA A 610 22.66 10.09 27.30
N THR A 611 22.83 11.02 26.35
CA THR A 611 21.72 11.70 25.68
C THR A 611 21.84 11.54 24.16
N LEU A 612 20.72 11.47 23.47
CA LEU A 612 20.64 11.41 22.01
C LEU A 612 19.74 12.54 21.50
N ARG A 613 20.29 13.36 20.61
CA ARG A 613 19.57 14.47 19.96
C ARG A 613 18.65 13.92 18.88
N VAL A 614 17.36 14.24 18.95
CA VAL A 614 16.38 14.00 17.87
C VAL A 614 15.67 15.32 17.57
N GLY A 615 15.72 15.77 16.32
CA GLY A 615 15.30 17.12 15.95
C GLY A 615 16.07 18.17 16.75
N ASP A 616 15.35 19.01 17.48
CA ASP A 616 15.88 20.10 18.31
C ASP A 616 16.08 19.73 19.79
N ARG A 617 15.79 18.49 20.19
CA ARG A 617 15.70 18.09 21.61
C ARG A 617 16.60 16.90 21.96
N ASP A 618 17.25 16.98 23.12
CA ASP A 618 17.99 15.86 23.72
C ASP A 618 17.06 14.95 24.52
N TYR A 619 17.22 13.64 24.33
CA TYR A 619 16.48 12.61 25.05
C TYR A 619 17.43 11.71 25.83
N PRO A 620 17.05 11.27 27.05
CA PRO A 620 17.85 10.31 27.82
C PRO A 620 17.95 8.98 27.08
N THR A 621 19.16 8.41 27.03
CA THR A 621 19.43 7.13 26.38
C THR A 621 20.58 6.36 27.08
N LEU A 622 20.99 5.23 26.52
CA LEU A 622 22.19 4.50 26.91
C LEU A 622 23.33 4.79 25.94
N GLN A 623 24.57 4.76 26.45
CA GLN A 623 25.78 4.98 25.66
C GLN A 623 25.82 4.15 24.37
N VAL A 624 25.43 2.87 24.42
CA VAL A 624 25.40 1.96 23.26
C VAL A 624 24.55 2.48 22.09
N PHE A 625 23.53 3.31 22.37
CA PHE A 625 22.67 3.89 21.34
C PHE A 625 23.19 5.22 20.78
N THR A 626 24.26 5.77 21.37
CA THR A 626 24.96 6.96 20.84
C THR A 626 26.16 6.61 19.97
N GLU A 627 26.58 5.33 19.99
CA GLU A 627 27.73 4.87 19.23
C GLU A 627 27.42 4.77 17.74
N LEU A 628 28.44 5.08 16.93
CA LEU A 628 28.39 4.90 15.49
C LEU A 628 28.54 3.41 15.16
N LEU A 629 27.54 2.84 14.50
CA LEU A 629 27.54 1.45 14.08
C LEU A 629 28.27 1.29 12.74
N VAL A 630 28.81 0.09 12.50
CA VAL A 630 29.51 -0.25 11.24
C VAL A 630 28.65 0.02 10.00
N LYS A 631 27.33 -0.05 10.11
CA LYS A 631 26.39 0.18 9.00
C LYS A 631 25.93 1.64 8.86
N ASP A 632 26.30 2.51 9.78
CA ASP A 632 25.86 3.89 9.78
C ASP A 632 26.61 4.69 8.72
N VAL A 633 25.87 5.47 7.95
CA VAL A 633 26.44 6.44 7.02
C VAL A 633 26.58 7.77 7.76
N ASP A 634 27.82 8.21 7.97
CA ASP A 634 28.18 9.38 8.78
C ASP A 634 28.83 10.52 7.97
N PHE A 635 28.99 10.35 6.66
CA PHE A 635 29.47 11.38 5.74
C PHE A 635 28.31 12.23 5.17
N PRO A 636 28.56 13.50 4.82
CA PRO A 636 27.53 14.38 4.28
C PRO A 636 27.08 13.95 2.88
N ILE A 637 25.78 14.07 2.62
CA ILE A 637 25.19 13.81 1.30
C ILE A 637 24.37 15.03 0.85
N ASP A 638 24.70 15.56 -0.32
CA ASP A 638 23.97 16.64 -0.97
C ASP A 638 23.01 16.10 -2.05
N ALA A 639 22.09 16.96 -2.52
CA ALA A 639 21.29 16.72 -3.72
C ALA A 639 21.61 17.75 -4.80
N VAL A 640 21.70 17.32 -6.05
CA VAL A 640 21.90 18.17 -7.23
C VAL A 640 20.73 17.97 -8.18
N TYR A 641 20.04 19.05 -8.50
CA TYR A 641 18.95 19.10 -9.47
C TYR A 641 19.41 19.83 -10.72
N THR A 642 19.04 19.35 -11.90
CA THR A 642 19.14 20.12 -13.15
C THR A 642 17.74 20.51 -13.60
N TRP A 643 17.56 21.77 -13.99
CA TRP A 643 16.25 22.27 -14.42
C TRP A 643 16.38 23.49 -15.35
N VAL A 644 15.44 23.60 -16.27
CA VAL A 644 15.22 24.78 -17.12
C VAL A 644 13.71 25.04 -17.25
N ASP A 645 13.34 26.30 -17.39
CA ASP A 645 12.01 26.74 -17.76
C ASP A 645 11.94 26.96 -19.27
N ASP A 646 11.19 26.11 -19.97
CA ASP A 646 10.97 26.33 -21.38
C ASP A 646 10.08 27.52 -21.67
N SER A 647 9.33 28.06 -20.71
CA SER A 647 8.45 29.20 -20.93
C SER A 647 9.19 30.55 -20.96
N ASP A 648 10.44 30.58 -20.50
CA ASP A 648 11.30 31.77 -20.49
C ASP A 648 11.61 32.24 -21.93
N PRO A 649 11.19 33.47 -22.31
CA PRO A 649 11.40 34.00 -23.65
C PRO A 649 12.88 34.23 -23.98
N GLU A 650 13.72 34.60 -23.02
CA GLU A 650 15.15 34.82 -23.24
C GLU A 650 15.89 33.50 -23.48
N TRP A 651 15.52 32.46 -22.73
CA TRP A 651 16.04 31.11 -22.96
C TRP A 651 15.60 30.55 -24.32
N ARG A 652 14.33 30.69 -24.69
CA ARG A 652 13.81 30.31 -26.02
C ARG A 652 14.55 31.01 -27.14
N ALA A 653 14.74 32.33 -27.04
CA ALA A 653 15.47 33.10 -28.03
C ALA A 653 16.92 32.62 -28.17
N ARG A 654 17.62 32.32 -27.06
CA ARG A 654 18.98 31.76 -27.08
C ARG A 654 19.01 30.37 -27.74
N ARG A 655 18.03 29.52 -27.47
CA ARG A 655 17.89 28.18 -28.07
C ARG A 655 17.66 28.25 -29.56
N ASP A 656 16.69 29.05 -29.98
CA ASP A 656 16.29 29.16 -31.38
C ASP A 656 17.40 29.80 -32.23
N ALA A 657 18.12 30.78 -31.67
CA ALA A 657 19.33 31.33 -32.29
C ALA A 657 20.44 30.30 -32.46
N ALA A 658 20.66 29.42 -31.46
CA ALA A 658 21.63 28.33 -31.55
C ALA A 658 21.21 27.24 -32.55
N ARG A 659 19.90 27.00 -32.74
CA ARG A 659 19.35 26.07 -33.75
C ARG A 659 19.47 26.61 -35.17
N GLY A 660 19.31 27.92 -35.37
CA GLY A 660 19.35 28.58 -36.68
C GLY A 660 20.67 28.43 -37.47
N GLY A 661 21.71 27.80 -36.88
CA GLY A 661 22.97 27.47 -37.55
C GLY A 661 23.15 25.99 -37.94
N THR A 662 22.30 25.07 -37.51
CA THR A 662 22.46 23.61 -37.68
C THR A 662 21.20 22.99 -38.28
N GLY A 663 21.10 22.91 -39.61
CA GLY A 663 19.93 22.38 -40.33
C GLY A 663 19.69 20.86 -40.20
N ARG A 664 19.73 20.30 -38.98
CA ARG A 664 19.33 18.92 -38.67
C ARG A 664 18.32 18.94 -37.54
N GLU A 665 17.08 18.59 -37.84
CA GLU A 665 16.09 18.19 -36.84
C GLU A 665 16.37 16.74 -36.44
N SER A 666 16.62 16.47 -35.15
CA SER A 666 16.57 15.11 -34.60
C SER A 666 15.26 14.90 -33.82
N ALA A 667 14.81 13.65 -33.70
CA ALA A 667 13.64 13.32 -32.88
C ALA A 667 13.81 13.68 -31.39
N ASP A 668 15.05 13.87 -30.91
CA ASP A 668 15.41 14.20 -29.51
C ASP A 668 15.40 15.73 -29.24
N ASP A 669 15.08 16.55 -30.26
CA ASP A 669 15.00 18.03 -30.20
C ASP A 669 13.59 18.56 -29.87
N GLY A 670 12.67 17.69 -29.46
CA GLY A 670 11.25 18.01 -29.25
C GLY A 670 10.98 19.02 -28.13
N ALA A 671 9.90 19.80 -28.27
CA ALA A 671 9.43 20.76 -27.26
C ALA A 671 9.04 20.10 -25.93
N VAL A 672 8.69 18.81 -25.95
CA VAL A 672 8.30 18.00 -24.79
C VAL A 672 9.41 17.92 -23.74
N ARG A 673 10.68 17.86 -24.18
CA ARG A 673 11.84 17.63 -23.30
C ARG A 673 12.13 18.76 -22.29
N TYR A 674 11.73 19.98 -22.63
CA TYR A 674 12.01 21.17 -21.82
C TYR A 674 10.78 21.64 -21.01
N ARG A 675 9.64 20.99 -21.24
CA ARG A 675 8.32 21.43 -20.79
C ARG A 675 8.22 21.36 -19.27
N ASN A 676 7.94 22.51 -18.65
CA ASN A 676 7.73 22.60 -17.20
C ASN A 676 6.23 22.57 -16.81
N ARG A 677 5.85 21.70 -15.88
CA ARG A 677 4.50 21.57 -15.29
C ARG A 677 4.55 21.54 -13.75
N ASP A 678 5.52 22.24 -13.15
CA ASP A 678 5.82 22.29 -11.71
C ASP A 678 6.47 21.01 -11.13
N GLU A 679 7.00 20.10 -11.96
CA GLU A 679 7.62 18.84 -11.50
C GLU A 679 8.75 19.09 -10.50
N LEU A 680 9.65 20.05 -10.78
CA LEU A 680 10.72 20.44 -9.86
C LEU A 680 10.19 20.79 -8.47
N ARG A 681 9.11 21.58 -8.39
CA ARG A 681 8.49 21.99 -7.12
C ARG A 681 8.08 20.76 -6.31
N PHE A 682 7.40 19.82 -6.95
CA PHE A 682 6.93 18.60 -6.31
C PHE A 682 8.05 17.60 -6.03
N SER A 683 9.10 17.57 -6.84
CA SER A 683 10.28 16.75 -6.58
C SER A 683 11.02 17.23 -5.33
N LEU A 684 11.19 18.55 -5.14
CA LEU A 684 11.74 19.13 -3.91
C LEU A 684 10.84 18.86 -2.68
N ARG A 685 9.51 18.86 -2.84
CA ARG A 685 8.60 18.37 -1.79
C ARG A 685 8.85 16.91 -1.46
N SER A 686 9.02 16.05 -2.48
CA SER A 686 9.34 14.63 -2.28
C SER A 686 10.65 14.42 -1.51
N LEU A 687 11.68 15.22 -1.83
CA LEU A 687 12.96 15.23 -1.13
C LEU A 687 12.78 15.61 0.35
N ALA A 688 12.08 16.71 0.62
CA ALA A 688 11.84 17.17 1.99
C ALA A 688 10.99 16.18 2.81
N MET A 689 10.05 15.48 2.16
CA MET A 689 9.21 14.47 2.81
C MET A 689 9.97 13.18 3.12
N TYR A 690 10.90 12.75 2.25
CA TYR A 690 11.38 11.38 2.24
C TYR A 690 12.90 11.20 2.27
N ALA A 691 13.68 12.28 2.18
CA ALA A 691 15.12 12.29 2.38
C ALA A 691 15.55 13.52 3.21
N PRO A 692 15.04 13.69 4.44
CA PRO A 692 15.36 14.85 5.29
C PRO A 692 16.81 14.89 5.76
N TRP A 693 17.57 13.82 5.51
CA TRP A 693 19.00 13.69 5.82
C TRP A 693 19.92 14.32 4.76
N ILE A 694 19.38 14.83 3.65
CA ILE A 694 20.14 15.61 2.68
C ILE A 694 20.63 16.90 3.35
N ARG A 695 21.94 17.13 3.25
CA ARG A 695 22.61 18.29 3.85
C ARG A 695 22.28 19.59 3.12
N HIS A 696 22.40 19.58 1.79
CA HIS A 696 22.27 20.76 0.95
C HIS A 696 21.70 20.42 -0.42
N VAL A 697 20.90 21.32 -1.00
CA VAL A 697 20.35 21.20 -2.36
C VAL A 697 21.03 22.21 -3.29
N TYR A 698 21.58 21.74 -4.40
CA TYR A 698 22.08 22.59 -5.48
C TYR A 698 21.13 22.50 -6.68
N LEU A 699 20.50 23.63 -7.03
CA LEU A 699 19.63 23.74 -8.20
C LEU A 699 20.42 24.37 -9.35
N VAL A 700 20.82 23.54 -10.32
CA VAL A 700 21.59 23.95 -11.49
C VAL A 700 20.65 24.44 -12.60
N THR A 701 20.81 25.69 -13.03
CA THR A 701 19.93 26.32 -14.03
C THR A 701 20.68 27.14 -15.08
N ALA A 702 19.98 27.48 -16.16
CA ALA A 702 20.47 28.37 -17.23
C ALA A 702 20.34 29.87 -16.90
N GLY A 703 20.53 30.24 -15.62
CA GLY A 703 20.36 31.59 -15.08
C GLY A 703 18.94 31.92 -14.64
N GLN A 704 18.08 30.92 -14.60
CA GLN A 704 16.67 31.02 -14.22
C GLN A 704 16.48 30.70 -12.73
N VAL A 705 15.45 31.29 -12.13
CA VAL A 705 15.02 31.00 -10.76
C VAL A 705 13.49 30.84 -10.78
N PRO A 706 12.92 29.72 -10.31
CA PRO A 706 11.48 29.58 -10.19
C PRO A 706 10.88 30.62 -9.22
N ASP A 707 9.78 31.26 -9.60
CA ASP A 707 9.14 32.33 -8.79
C ASP A 707 8.68 31.89 -7.39
N TRP A 708 8.39 30.60 -7.21
CA TRP A 708 7.94 30.04 -5.92
C TRP A 708 9.09 29.66 -4.98
N LEU A 709 10.34 29.65 -5.47
CA LEU A 709 11.50 29.15 -4.73
C LEU A 709 11.99 30.19 -3.71
N ASP A 710 12.17 29.77 -2.46
CA ASP A 710 12.90 30.55 -1.46
C ASP A 710 14.41 30.46 -1.72
N ARG A 711 14.93 31.44 -2.46
CA ARG A 711 16.35 31.52 -2.81
C ARG A 711 17.25 31.76 -1.59
N ASP A 712 16.71 32.31 -0.51
CA ASP A 712 17.48 32.67 0.69
C ASP A 712 17.53 31.53 1.72
N HIS A 713 16.89 30.39 1.44
CA HIS A 713 16.91 29.24 2.31
C HIS A 713 18.34 28.68 2.48
N PRO A 714 18.86 28.53 3.71
CA PRO A 714 20.28 28.21 3.94
C PRO A 714 20.73 26.83 3.46
N GLY A 715 19.78 25.90 3.27
CA GLY A 715 20.03 24.55 2.72
C GLY A 715 19.87 24.44 1.20
N LEU A 716 19.76 25.55 0.47
CA LEU A 716 19.61 25.56 -0.99
C LEU A 716 20.51 26.61 -1.65
N THR A 717 21.14 26.24 -2.76
CA THR A 717 21.90 27.16 -3.63
C THR A 717 21.45 27.00 -5.07
N VAL A 718 21.09 28.10 -5.72
CA VAL A 718 20.90 28.12 -7.18
C VAL A 718 22.25 28.36 -7.84
N VAL A 719 22.67 27.47 -8.74
CA VAL A 719 23.96 27.51 -9.43
C VAL A 719 23.72 27.73 -10.93
N ASP A 720 24.29 28.80 -11.48
CA ASP A 720 24.21 29.07 -12.91
C ASP A 720 25.16 28.14 -13.69
N HIS A 721 24.77 27.72 -14.89
CA HIS A 721 25.65 26.94 -15.78
C HIS A 721 27.05 27.56 -15.92
N ARG A 722 27.18 28.89 -15.96
CA ARG A 722 28.47 29.60 -16.07
C ARG A 722 29.44 29.31 -14.93
N GLU A 723 28.93 28.91 -13.77
CA GLU A 723 29.73 28.55 -12.59
C GLU A 723 30.30 27.13 -12.69
N LEU A 724 29.72 26.28 -13.56
CA LEU A 724 30.09 24.86 -13.69
C LEU A 724 31.13 24.59 -14.78
N PHE A 725 31.02 25.30 -15.89
CA PHE A 725 31.83 25.02 -17.08
C PHE A 725 33.25 25.55 -16.89
N ALA A 726 34.25 24.71 -17.16
CA ALA A 726 35.65 25.14 -17.12
C ALA A 726 35.99 26.17 -18.22
N GLU A 727 35.31 26.08 -19.37
CA GLU A 727 35.43 27.00 -20.51
C GLU A 727 34.03 27.54 -20.89
N PRO A 728 33.39 28.41 -20.07
CA PRO A 728 32.01 28.84 -20.30
C PRO A 728 31.79 29.46 -21.68
N ASP A 729 32.73 30.28 -22.15
CA ASP A 729 32.64 30.96 -23.45
C ASP A 729 32.65 29.99 -24.64
N ALA A 730 33.29 28.81 -24.49
CA ALA A 730 33.36 27.80 -25.53
C ALA A 730 32.13 26.86 -25.52
N CYS A 731 31.57 26.60 -24.35
CA CYS A 731 30.53 25.58 -24.17
C CYS A 731 29.10 26.14 -24.10
N LEU A 732 28.92 27.41 -23.69
CA LEU A 732 27.60 28.00 -23.47
C LEU A 732 27.15 28.91 -24.64
N PRO A 733 25.83 29.15 -24.78
CA PRO A 733 24.74 28.39 -24.17
C PRO A 733 24.68 26.95 -24.67
N THR A 734 24.30 26.04 -23.77
CA THR A 734 24.00 24.63 -24.07
C THR A 734 22.56 24.29 -23.65
N PHE A 735 21.95 23.40 -24.41
CA PHE A 735 20.59 22.86 -24.24
C PHE A 735 20.62 21.33 -24.15
N ASN A 736 21.81 20.78 -23.87
CA ASN A 736 22.09 19.36 -23.78
C ASN A 736 22.32 18.96 -22.33
N SER A 737 21.50 18.07 -21.79
CA SER A 737 21.66 17.60 -20.41
C SER A 737 22.97 16.85 -20.20
N HIS A 738 23.46 16.08 -21.18
CA HIS A 738 24.74 15.37 -21.07
C HIS A 738 25.92 16.34 -20.94
N SER A 739 25.85 17.49 -21.63
CA SER A 739 26.83 18.57 -21.50
C SER A 739 26.84 19.14 -20.08
N ILE A 740 25.68 19.45 -19.50
CA ILE A 740 25.56 19.97 -18.13
C ILE A 740 26.00 18.91 -17.10
N GLU A 741 25.49 17.69 -17.23
CA GLU A 741 25.81 16.52 -16.38
C GLU A 741 27.32 16.26 -16.31
N SER A 742 28.05 16.51 -17.41
CA SER A 742 29.50 16.34 -17.47
C SER A 742 30.28 17.28 -16.54
N GLN A 743 29.66 18.37 -16.07
CA GLN A 743 30.32 19.43 -15.31
C GLN A 743 29.94 19.45 -13.83
N LEU A 744 28.95 18.67 -13.38
CA LEU A 744 28.35 18.79 -12.03
C LEU A 744 29.36 18.60 -10.88
N HIS A 745 30.43 17.84 -11.10
CA HIS A 745 31.48 17.63 -10.09
C HIS A 745 32.28 18.90 -9.73
N ARG A 746 32.09 19.99 -10.50
CA ARG A 746 32.73 21.30 -10.30
C ARG A 746 31.93 22.26 -9.42
N ILE A 747 30.73 21.89 -8.97
CA ILE A 747 29.94 22.70 -8.03
C ILE A 747 30.77 22.97 -6.77
N GLU A 748 30.97 24.24 -6.44
CA GLU A 748 31.66 24.65 -5.23
C GLU A 748 30.86 24.22 -3.98
N GLY A 749 31.54 23.63 -2.99
CA GLY A 749 30.90 23.16 -1.75
C GLY A 749 30.24 21.77 -1.82
N LEU A 750 30.08 21.19 -3.02
CA LEU A 750 29.46 19.88 -3.22
C LEU A 750 30.21 18.77 -2.46
N SER A 751 29.49 17.96 -1.70
CA SER A 751 30.03 16.80 -0.98
C SER A 751 30.61 15.74 -1.91
N GLU A 752 31.50 14.89 -1.36
CA GLU A 752 32.04 13.75 -2.10
C GLU A 752 30.92 12.76 -2.50
N HIS A 753 29.89 12.60 -1.68
CA HIS A 753 28.72 11.76 -1.94
C HIS A 753 27.50 12.65 -2.19
N PHE A 754 26.81 12.47 -3.30
CA PHE A 754 25.61 13.27 -3.58
C PHE A 754 24.61 12.49 -4.43
N LEU A 755 23.34 12.86 -4.31
CA LEU A 755 22.29 12.35 -5.18
C LEU A 755 22.07 13.32 -6.34
N TYR A 756 21.98 12.78 -7.54
CA TYR A 756 21.51 13.53 -8.70
C TYR A 756 20.03 13.26 -8.96
N PHE A 757 19.29 14.34 -9.22
CA PHE A 757 17.89 14.32 -9.62
C PHE A 757 17.72 15.07 -10.94
N ASN A 758 16.91 14.47 -11.83
CA ASN A 758 16.13 15.28 -12.76
C ASN A 758 14.87 15.79 -12.03
N ASP A 759 14.25 16.83 -12.57
CA ASP A 759 13.01 17.40 -12.06
C ASP A 759 11.81 16.43 -12.09
N ASP A 760 11.82 15.47 -13.01
CA ASP A 760 10.82 14.42 -13.18
C ASP A 760 10.98 13.20 -12.24
N MET A 761 12.02 13.18 -11.39
CA MET A 761 12.28 12.09 -10.44
C MET A 761 11.69 12.41 -9.07
N PHE A 762 10.95 11.47 -8.47
CA PHE A 762 10.32 11.65 -7.17
C PHE A 762 10.65 10.50 -6.22
N LEU A 763 10.79 10.82 -4.92
CA LEU A 763 10.73 9.82 -3.85
C LEU A 763 9.27 9.58 -3.46
N GLY A 764 8.87 8.32 -3.30
CA GLY A 764 7.48 7.94 -2.98
C GLY A 764 7.24 7.54 -1.52
N ARG A 765 8.30 7.26 -0.76
CA ARG A 765 8.23 6.87 0.66
C ARG A 765 9.55 7.20 1.37
N PRO A 766 9.58 7.27 2.72
CA PRO A 766 10.79 7.59 3.46
C PRO A 766 11.98 6.70 3.09
N THR A 767 13.15 7.31 2.98
CA THR A 767 14.43 6.67 2.67
C THR A 767 15.46 7.04 3.72
N THR A 768 16.49 6.22 3.83
CA THR A 768 17.68 6.44 4.65
C THR A 768 18.91 6.57 3.74
N PRO A 769 20.03 7.15 4.23
CA PRO A 769 21.28 7.20 3.46
C PRO A 769 21.72 5.82 2.91
N ASP A 770 21.48 4.74 3.67
CA ASP A 770 21.88 3.38 3.28
C ASP A 770 21.11 2.81 2.08
N THR A 771 20.01 3.46 1.70
CA THR A 771 19.29 3.23 0.45
C THR A 771 20.20 3.49 -0.75
N PHE A 772 21.08 4.49 -0.66
CA PHE A 772 21.91 4.99 -1.77
C PHE A 772 23.41 4.77 -1.58
N PHE A 773 23.91 4.72 -0.35
CA PHE A 773 25.33 4.56 -0.06
C PHE A 773 25.57 3.55 1.06
N LEU A 774 26.60 2.72 0.93
CA LEU A 774 27.07 1.93 2.06
C LEU A 774 27.91 2.81 3.01
N SER A 775 27.95 2.46 4.29
CA SER A 775 28.75 3.15 5.33
C SER A 775 30.24 3.24 5.02
N ASN A 776 30.77 2.31 4.22
CA ASN A 776 32.15 2.36 3.73
C ASN A 776 32.35 3.29 2.51
N GLY A 777 31.34 4.08 2.14
CA GLY A 777 31.39 5.09 1.08
C GLY A 777 31.11 4.58 -0.33
N LEU A 778 30.73 3.31 -0.51
CA LEU A 778 30.37 2.75 -1.82
C LEU A 778 28.97 3.24 -2.24
N ALA A 779 28.83 3.68 -3.49
CA ALA A 779 27.52 4.04 -4.05
C ALA A 779 26.70 2.79 -4.43
N ARG A 780 25.39 2.88 -4.36
CA ARG A 780 24.45 1.87 -4.87
C ARG A 780 23.84 2.33 -6.18
N PHE A 781 23.78 1.44 -7.16
CA PHE A 781 23.04 1.65 -8.40
C PHE A 781 21.95 0.61 -8.59
N PHE A 782 20.97 0.92 -9.45
CA PHE A 782 19.79 0.09 -9.65
C PHE A 782 19.61 -0.25 -11.13
N TRP A 783 19.84 -1.52 -11.49
CA TRP A 783 19.69 -1.98 -12.87
C TRP A 783 18.23 -2.01 -13.31
N SER A 784 18.00 -1.54 -14.53
CA SER A 784 16.78 -1.79 -15.26
C SER A 784 16.91 -3.10 -16.05
N SER A 785 15.79 -3.79 -16.27
CA SER A 785 15.73 -4.90 -17.23
C SER A 785 15.84 -4.43 -18.68
N ALA A 786 15.78 -3.11 -18.93
CA ALA A 786 15.98 -2.54 -20.26
C ALA A 786 17.41 -2.80 -20.74
N SER A 787 17.51 -3.46 -21.90
CA SER A 787 18.80 -3.76 -22.53
C SER A 787 19.27 -2.58 -23.38
N VAL A 788 20.56 -2.30 -23.34
CA VAL A 788 21.21 -1.48 -24.38
C VAL A 788 21.50 -2.42 -25.55
N PRO A 789 20.89 -2.25 -26.74
CA PRO A 789 21.05 -3.18 -27.86
C PRO A 789 22.51 -3.37 -28.26
N ALA A 790 22.89 -4.58 -28.66
CA ALA A 790 24.23 -4.89 -29.17
C ALA A 790 24.43 -4.46 -30.64
N LEU A 791 23.43 -3.81 -31.24
CA LEU A 791 23.52 -3.25 -32.58
C LEU A 791 24.51 -2.07 -32.59
N PRO A 792 25.19 -1.81 -33.73
CA PRO A 792 25.99 -0.61 -33.91
C PRO A 792 25.19 0.67 -33.62
N LEU A 793 25.91 1.77 -33.40
CA LEU A 793 25.30 3.09 -33.31
C LEU A 793 24.54 3.39 -34.61
N SER A 794 23.30 3.82 -34.49
CA SER A 794 22.44 4.23 -35.60
C SER A 794 22.12 5.72 -35.47
N PRO A 795 21.99 6.47 -36.58
CA PRO A 795 21.41 7.81 -36.56
C PRO A 795 19.99 7.85 -35.97
N ASP A 796 19.28 6.71 -35.99
CA ASP A 796 17.91 6.56 -35.46
C ASP A 796 17.89 6.21 -33.96
N ASP A 797 19.05 6.02 -33.32
CA ASP A 797 19.08 5.78 -31.87
C ASP A 797 18.61 7.03 -31.12
N GLU A 798 17.69 6.86 -30.17
CA GLU A 798 17.39 7.91 -29.19
C GLU A 798 18.67 8.33 -28.47
N GLY A 799 18.85 9.62 -28.15
CA GLY A 799 20.16 10.10 -27.75
C GLY A 799 20.63 9.58 -26.38
N TYR A 800 19.74 9.10 -25.51
CA TYR A 800 20.17 8.35 -24.31
C TYR A 800 20.75 6.97 -24.67
N LEU A 801 20.21 6.33 -25.71
CA LEU A 801 20.63 5.01 -26.18
C LEU A 801 21.95 5.09 -26.93
N ALA A 802 22.10 6.10 -27.79
CA ALA A 802 23.36 6.42 -28.45
C ALA A 802 24.47 6.65 -27.41
N ALA A 803 24.20 7.48 -26.40
CA ALA A 803 25.14 7.75 -25.33
C ALA A 803 25.49 6.49 -24.49
N ALA A 804 24.53 5.60 -24.25
CA ALA A 804 24.79 4.33 -23.58
C ALA A 804 25.68 3.38 -24.42
N LYS A 805 25.51 3.37 -25.75
CA LYS A 805 26.39 2.62 -26.68
C LYS A 805 27.81 3.20 -26.71
N ASN A 806 27.95 4.53 -26.66
CA ASN A 806 29.26 5.19 -26.56
C ASN A 806 29.95 4.85 -25.23
N ASN A 807 29.23 4.94 -24.11
CA ASN A 807 29.73 4.53 -22.79
C ASN A 807 30.20 3.07 -22.78
N ARG A 808 29.45 2.15 -23.41
CA ARG A 808 29.86 0.75 -23.56
C ARG A 808 31.20 0.64 -24.24
N GLU A 809 31.38 1.30 -25.38
CA GLU A 809 32.62 1.20 -26.14
C GLU A 809 33.81 1.76 -25.36
N LEU A 810 33.60 2.88 -24.67
CA LEU A 810 34.60 3.49 -23.79
C LEU A 810 35.04 2.53 -22.68
N LEU A 811 34.08 1.89 -22.01
CA LEU A 811 34.34 0.92 -20.94
C LEU A 811 34.93 -0.39 -21.47
N ARG A 812 34.54 -0.83 -22.67
CA ARG A 812 35.12 -2.01 -23.32
C ARG A 812 36.59 -1.77 -23.63
N ARG A 813 36.95 -0.60 -24.16
CA ARG A 813 38.34 -0.20 -24.42
C ARG A 813 39.14 -0.08 -23.11
N ALA A 814 38.55 0.53 -22.08
CA ALA A 814 39.25 0.83 -20.83
C ALA A 814 39.40 -0.35 -19.86
N PHE A 815 38.46 -1.31 -19.88
CA PHE A 815 38.39 -2.40 -18.90
C PHE A 815 38.22 -3.80 -19.51
N GLY A 816 38.03 -3.92 -20.83
CA GLY A 816 37.73 -5.21 -21.47
C GLY A 816 36.36 -5.78 -21.08
N ARG A 817 35.42 -4.94 -20.63
CA ARG A 817 34.08 -5.34 -20.17
C ARG A 817 32.99 -4.64 -20.98
N THR A 818 31.94 -5.39 -21.33
CA THR A 818 30.81 -4.89 -22.11
C THR A 818 29.60 -4.69 -21.21
N THR A 819 29.02 -3.49 -21.23
CA THR A 819 27.77 -3.17 -20.52
C THR A 819 26.56 -3.55 -21.39
N THR A 820 25.50 -4.09 -20.79
CA THR A 820 24.35 -4.64 -21.54
C THR A 820 23.00 -4.11 -21.09
N HIS A 821 22.94 -3.42 -19.96
CA HIS A 821 21.71 -2.96 -19.33
C HIS A 821 21.79 -1.47 -19.03
N SER A 822 20.62 -0.82 -19.02
CA SER A 822 20.45 0.54 -18.50
C SER A 822 20.16 0.51 -16.99
N PHE A 823 20.02 1.68 -16.38
CA PHE A 823 19.63 1.85 -14.98
C PHE A 823 18.19 2.35 -14.89
N PHE A 824 17.53 2.15 -13.73
CA PHE A 824 16.25 2.81 -13.49
C PHE A 824 16.41 4.33 -13.44
N HIS A 825 15.38 5.07 -13.87
CA HIS A 825 15.35 6.53 -13.82
C HIS A 825 14.91 6.99 -12.42
N VAL A 826 15.84 6.86 -11.48
CA VAL A 826 15.68 7.17 -10.06
C VAL A 826 16.84 8.07 -9.64
N PRO A 827 16.78 8.68 -8.44
CA PRO A 827 17.91 9.48 -7.96
C PRO A 827 19.21 8.67 -7.98
N TYR A 828 20.22 9.19 -8.68
CA TYR A 828 21.48 8.48 -8.86
C TYR A 828 22.43 8.81 -7.71
N ALA A 829 22.90 7.77 -7.02
CA ALA A 829 23.95 7.91 -6.02
C ALA A 829 25.29 8.09 -6.73
N LEU A 830 25.93 9.25 -6.53
CA LEU A 830 27.16 9.63 -7.21
C LEU A 830 28.29 9.96 -6.23
N ARG A 831 29.50 9.87 -6.77
CA ARG A 831 30.74 10.28 -6.11
C ARG A 831 31.46 11.32 -6.92
N ARG A 832 31.78 12.47 -6.32
CA ARG A 832 32.43 13.63 -6.96
C ARG A 832 33.81 13.26 -7.51
N SER A 833 34.60 12.53 -6.72
CA SER A 833 35.93 12.05 -7.15
C SER A 833 35.89 11.15 -8.38
N ILE A 834 34.85 10.31 -8.53
CA ILE A 834 34.72 9.41 -9.67
C ILE A 834 34.39 10.19 -10.95
N LEU A 835 33.52 11.20 -10.89
CA LEU A 835 33.27 12.08 -12.04
C LEU A 835 34.53 12.85 -12.44
N THR A 836 35.30 13.32 -11.45
CA THR A 836 36.60 13.99 -11.69
C THR A 836 37.58 13.04 -12.38
N GLU A 837 37.72 11.81 -11.89
CA GLU A 837 38.59 10.80 -12.50
C GLU A 837 38.16 10.40 -13.91
N ILE A 838 36.85 10.31 -14.18
CA ILE A 838 36.32 10.08 -15.53
C ILE A 838 36.73 11.22 -16.46
N ALA A 839 36.59 12.48 -16.03
CA ALA A 839 37.00 13.64 -16.81
C ALA A 839 38.52 13.68 -17.07
N GLU A 840 39.33 13.30 -16.09
CA GLU A 840 40.80 13.22 -16.24
C GLU A 840 41.25 12.06 -17.14
N ARG A 841 40.56 10.91 -17.06
CA ARG A 841 40.91 9.70 -17.81
C ARG A 841 40.42 9.73 -19.26
N PHE A 842 39.31 10.41 -19.52
CA PHE A 842 38.68 10.53 -20.83
C PHE A 842 38.47 12.02 -21.20
N PRO A 843 39.56 12.82 -21.27
CA PRO A 843 39.45 14.26 -21.42
C PRO A 843 38.90 14.66 -22.79
N GLU A 844 39.18 13.89 -23.84
CA GLU A 844 38.68 14.15 -25.19
C GLU A 844 37.17 13.92 -25.27
N GLU A 845 36.69 12.76 -24.79
CA GLU A 845 35.27 12.40 -24.80
C GLU A 845 34.43 13.32 -23.92
N THR A 846 34.94 13.68 -22.73
CA THR A 846 34.24 14.58 -21.81
C THR A 846 34.24 16.03 -22.28
N ALA A 847 35.34 16.53 -22.87
CA ALA A 847 35.38 17.87 -23.47
C ALA A 847 34.47 17.97 -24.71
N ALA A 848 34.40 16.91 -25.53
CA ALA A 848 33.49 16.86 -26.67
C ALA A 848 32.02 16.93 -26.22
N THR A 849 31.64 16.12 -25.22
CA THR A 849 30.29 16.15 -24.62
C THR A 849 29.98 17.53 -24.02
N ALA A 850 30.94 18.13 -23.30
CA ALA A 850 30.75 19.45 -22.69
C ALA A 850 30.50 20.56 -23.73
N ARG A 851 31.15 20.51 -24.89
CA ARG A 851 30.98 21.50 -25.98
C ARG A 851 29.72 21.27 -26.82
N SER A 852 29.04 20.14 -26.62
CA SER A 852 27.83 19.76 -27.34
C SER A 852 26.65 20.65 -26.90
N ARG A 853 26.14 21.49 -27.82
CA ARG A 853 25.05 22.44 -27.54
C ARG A 853 23.67 21.79 -27.54
N PHE A 854 23.47 20.79 -28.38
CA PHE A 854 22.27 19.96 -28.47
C PHE A 854 22.69 18.50 -28.37
N ARG A 855 21.76 17.64 -27.99
CA ARG A 855 22.08 16.23 -27.83
C ARG A 855 22.51 15.63 -29.17
N CYS A 856 23.58 14.86 -29.18
CA CYS A 856 24.10 14.27 -30.40
C CYS A 856 24.51 12.80 -30.19
N ALA A 857 24.67 12.09 -31.31
CA ALA A 857 24.98 10.66 -31.28
C ALA A 857 26.38 10.34 -30.71
N ASP A 858 27.23 11.36 -30.57
CA ASP A 858 28.59 11.25 -30.01
C ASP A 858 28.65 11.57 -28.51
N ASP A 859 27.52 11.97 -27.89
CA ASP A 859 27.49 12.31 -26.46
C ASP A 859 27.76 11.09 -25.57
N PHE A 860 28.22 11.37 -24.36
CA PHE A 860 28.36 10.39 -23.28
C PHE A 860 27.41 10.73 -22.13
N ALA A 861 26.67 9.73 -21.65
CA ALA A 861 25.76 9.88 -20.52
C ALA A 861 26.54 9.65 -19.22
N LEU A 862 27.13 10.73 -18.67
CA LEU A 862 28.07 10.62 -17.56
C LEU A 862 27.41 10.18 -16.26
N VAL A 863 26.31 10.83 -15.88
CA VAL A 863 25.65 10.62 -14.60
C VAL A 863 24.73 9.41 -14.61
N SER A 864 23.87 9.31 -15.62
CA SER A 864 22.84 8.27 -15.72
C SER A 864 23.37 6.90 -16.20
N SER A 865 24.66 6.80 -16.58
CA SER A 865 25.22 5.54 -17.07
C SER A 865 26.72 5.35 -16.79
N LEU A 866 27.61 6.22 -17.29
CA LEU A 866 29.06 5.98 -17.28
C LEU A 866 29.62 5.90 -15.85
N HIS A 867 29.21 6.82 -14.98
CA HIS A 867 29.64 6.86 -13.58
C HIS A 867 29.34 5.55 -12.86
N GLN A 868 28.10 5.07 -12.96
CA GLN A 868 27.65 3.86 -12.27
C GLN A 868 28.46 2.63 -12.69
N HIS A 869 28.67 2.45 -13.99
CA HIS A 869 29.49 1.36 -14.50
C HIS A 869 30.96 1.50 -14.15
N TYR A 870 31.54 2.70 -14.29
CA TYR A 870 32.94 2.96 -13.97
C TYR A 870 33.21 2.72 -12.49
N ALA A 871 32.34 3.20 -11.61
CA ALA A 871 32.40 2.98 -10.18
C ALA A 871 32.33 1.48 -9.85
N TYR A 872 31.44 0.72 -10.49
CA TYR A 872 31.36 -0.74 -10.30
C TYR A 872 32.64 -1.45 -10.74
N LEU A 873 33.14 -1.14 -11.95
CA LEU A 873 34.34 -1.76 -12.52
C LEU A 873 35.62 -1.42 -11.75
N THR A 874 35.60 -0.34 -10.98
CA THR A 874 36.71 0.08 -10.10
C THR A 874 36.49 -0.28 -8.64
N GLY A 875 35.47 -1.07 -8.31
CA GLY A 875 35.20 -1.55 -6.95
C GLY A 875 34.67 -0.48 -5.98
N ARG A 876 34.07 0.60 -6.52
CA ARG A 876 33.58 1.78 -5.77
C ARG A 876 32.06 1.97 -5.78
N ALA A 877 31.34 1.03 -6.40
CA ALA A 877 29.89 0.93 -6.31
C ALA A 877 29.45 -0.54 -6.27
N VAL A 878 28.23 -0.76 -5.77
CA VAL A 878 27.60 -2.09 -5.66
C VAL A 878 26.18 -2.06 -6.22
N PRO A 879 25.66 -3.17 -6.75
CA PRO A 879 24.26 -3.24 -7.11
C PRO A 879 23.34 -3.18 -5.88
N GLY A 880 22.24 -2.45 -6.03
CA GLY A 880 21.14 -2.38 -5.09
C GLY A 880 19.81 -2.79 -5.74
N SER A 881 18.75 -2.77 -4.92
CA SER A 881 17.38 -2.99 -5.37
C SER A 881 16.49 -1.86 -4.86
N ILE A 882 15.59 -1.36 -5.70
CA ILE A 882 14.65 -0.29 -5.36
C ILE A 882 13.27 -0.61 -5.94
N SER A 883 12.20 -0.31 -5.22
CA SER A 883 10.85 -0.37 -5.80
C SER A 883 10.62 0.92 -6.61
N TYR A 884 10.34 0.74 -7.89
CA TYR A 884 10.27 1.81 -8.89
C TYR A 884 9.02 1.66 -9.79
N ASP A 885 8.48 2.77 -10.27
CA ASP A 885 7.47 2.82 -11.33
C ASP A 885 7.76 3.97 -12.30
N PHE A 886 7.40 3.78 -13.57
CA PHE A 886 7.48 4.79 -14.62
C PHE A 886 6.05 5.07 -15.09
N VAL A 887 5.70 6.34 -15.28
CA VAL A 887 4.40 6.73 -15.83
C VAL A 887 4.63 7.60 -17.06
N ASP A 888 4.16 7.12 -18.22
CA ASP A 888 4.03 7.96 -19.39
C ASP A 888 2.68 8.68 -19.37
N ILE A 889 2.70 10.00 -19.18
CA ILE A 889 1.49 10.81 -19.13
C ILE A 889 0.84 11.01 -20.50
N GLY A 890 1.58 10.76 -21.58
CA GLY A 890 1.06 10.74 -22.94
C GLY A 890 0.19 9.52 -23.24
N ASP A 891 0.30 8.46 -22.43
CA ASP A 891 -0.51 7.24 -22.51
C ASP A 891 -1.64 7.23 -21.48
N ARG A 892 -2.89 7.29 -21.97
CA ARG A 892 -4.10 7.24 -21.14
C ARG A 892 -4.19 5.94 -20.32
N ALA A 893 -3.57 4.85 -20.76
CA ALA A 893 -3.53 3.60 -19.99
C ALA A 893 -2.67 3.72 -18.72
N ASP A 894 -1.65 4.58 -18.75
CA ASP A 894 -0.72 4.82 -17.65
C ASP A 894 -1.28 5.79 -16.59
N HIS A 895 -2.33 6.55 -16.89
CA HIS A 895 -3.01 7.40 -15.88
C HIS A 895 -3.58 6.60 -14.71
N ALA A 896 -4.01 5.35 -14.95
CA ALA A 896 -4.42 4.44 -13.88
C ALA A 896 -3.27 4.09 -12.92
N ARG A 897 -1.99 4.19 -13.34
CA ARG A 897 -0.82 4.03 -12.46
C ARG A 897 -0.71 5.18 -11.46
N LEU A 898 -1.02 6.42 -11.86
CA LEU A 898 -1.03 7.57 -10.94
C LEU A 898 -1.99 7.34 -9.78
N GLY A 899 -3.20 6.87 -10.06
CA GLY A 899 -4.17 6.48 -9.02
C GLY A 899 -3.61 5.41 -8.07
N ARG A 900 -2.94 4.39 -8.59
CA ARG A 900 -2.31 3.33 -7.77
C ARG A 900 -1.15 3.83 -6.92
N LEU A 901 -0.26 4.63 -7.50
CA LEU A 901 0.86 5.23 -6.78
C LEU A 901 0.34 6.01 -5.58
N LEU A 902 -0.71 6.82 -5.79
CA LEU A 902 -1.32 7.65 -4.75
C LEU A 902 -2.05 6.84 -3.66
N GLN A 903 -2.73 5.76 -4.05
CA GLN A 903 -3.42 4.86 -3.11
C GLN A 903 -2.46 4.00 -2.29
N ASN A 904 -1.37 3.50 -2.88
CA ASN A 904 -0.49 2.54 -2.22
C ASN A 904 0.69 3.21 -1.52
N ARG A 905 1.25 4.27 -2.13
CA ARG A 905 2.50 4.94 -1.69
C ARG A 905 3.62 3.94 -1.33
N ASP A 906 3.72 2.86 -2.11
CA ASP A 906 4.56 1.68 -1.83
C ASP A 906 5.85 1.62 -2.69
N ARG A 907 6.04 2.60 -3.58
CA ARG A 907 7.23 2.74 -4.40
C ARG A 907 8.25 3.65 -3.71
N THR A 908 9.51 3.23 -3.67
CA THR A 908 10.60 4.08 -3.15
C THR A 908 10.80 5.31 -4.02
N ALA A 909 10.79 5.11 -5.33
CA ALA A 909 10.92 6.18 -6.31
C ALA A 909 9.96 5.95 -7.48
N PHE A 910 9.63 7.01 -8.20
CA PHE A 910 8.95 6.94 -9.49
C PHE A 910 9.35 8.15 -10.32
N CYS A 911 9.16 8.07 -11.63
CA CYS A 911 9.25 9.24 -12.49
C CYS A 911 8.09 9.32 -13.47
N ILE A 912 7.89 10.53 -13.98
CA ILE A 912 6.79 10.89 -14.87
C ILE A 912 7.41 11.43 -16.16
N GLY A 913 7.22 10.71 -17.27
CA GLY A 913 7.70 11.11 -18.59
C GLY A 913 6.55 11.44 -19.54
N GLU A 914 6.87 12.06 -20.67
CA GLU A 914 5.92 12.36 -21.76
C GLU A 914 6.48 11.83 -23.08
N SER A 915 5.79 10.89 -23.72
CA SER A 915 6.15 10.43 -25.07
C SER A 915 5.82 11.47 -26.14
N PRO A 916 6.66 11.63 -27.19
CA PRO A 916 6.42 12.59 -28.28
C PRO A 916 5.11 12.38 -29.04
N ASP A 917 4.65 11.13 -29.15
CA ASP A 917 3.46 10.72 -29.92
C ASP A 917 2.20 10.59 -29.03
N SER A 918 1.94 11.58 -28.18
CA SER A 918 0.73 11.54 -27.34
C SER A 918 -0.55 11.78 -28.16
N GLY A 919 -1.54 10.91 -27.96
CA GLY A 919 -2.91 11.12 -28.47
C GLY A 919 -3.78 12.03 -27.57
N MET A 920 -3.20 12.65 -26.53
CA MET A 920 -3.91 13.46 -25.54
C MET A 920 -3.63 14.95 -25.71
N ALA A 921 -4.60 15.80 -25.34
CA ALA A 921 -4.41 17.25 -25.36
C ALA A 921 -3.49 17.70 -24.21
N ASP A 922 -2.65 18.71 -24.46
CA ASP A 922 -1.70 19.25 -23.47
C ASP A 922 -2.36 19.70 -22.15
N GLU A 923 -3.59 20.25 -22.23
CA GLU A 923 -4.40 20.65 -21.08
C GLU A 923 -4.83 19.45 -20.23
N GLU A 924 -5.18 18.33 -20.86
CA GLU A 924 -5.59 17.10 -20.16
C GLU A 924 -4.41 16.49 -19.40
N MET A 925 -3.25 16.43 -20.06
CA MET A 925 -2.00 15.97 -19.42
C MET A 925 -1.57 16.87 -18.26
N ALA A 926 -1.67 18.20 -18.44
CA ALA A 926 -1.34 19.18 -17.40
C ALA A 926 -2.21 19.01 -16.16
N LEU A 927 -3.52 18.82 -16.36
CA LEU A 927 -4.46 18.64 -15.28
C LEU A 927 -4.22 17.32 -14.54
N ALA A 928 -3.94 16.23 -15.26
CA ALA A 928 -3.67 14.92 -14.67
C ALA A 928 -2.43 14.93 -13.76
N ILE A 929 -1.29 15.44 -14.25
CA ILE A 929 -0.06 15.56 -13.47
C ILE A 929 -0.27 16.46 -12.26
N ARG A 930 -0.81 17.67 -12.47
CA ARG A 930 -1.00 18.64 -11.39
C ARG A 930 -1.90 18.09 -10.29
N SER A 931 -2.98 17.42 -10.66
CA SER A 931 -3.91 16.79 -9.70
C SER A 931 -3.22 15.68 -8.91
N PHE A 932 -2.47 14.80 -9.59
CA PHE A 932 -1.73 13.74 -8.94
C PHE A 932 -0.64 14.27 -8.00
N LEU A 933 0.25 15.13 -8.48
CA LEU A 933 1.38 15.64 -7.69
C LEU A 933 0.92 16.49 -6.50
N THR A 934 -0.14 17.30 -6.68
CA THR A 934 -0.77 18.05 -5.58
C THR A 934 -1.33 17.11 -4.52
N ALA A 935 -1.95 15.99 -4.94
CA ALA A 935 -2.49 15.03 -3.99
C ALA A 935 -1.40 14.15 -3.33
N TYR A 936 -0.34 13.81 -4.06
CA TYR A 936 0.76 12.99 -3.57
C TYR A 936 1.68 13.75 -2.61
N PHE A 937 2.01 15.00 -2.95
CA PHE A 937 2.87 15.90 -2.19
C PHE A 937 2.12 17.20 -1.80
N PRO A 938 1.06 17.10 -0.97
CA PRO A 938 0.20 18.23 -0.62
C PRO A 938 0.88 19.25 0.30
N VAL A 939 1.92 18.85 1.04
CA VAL A 939 2.62 19.70 2.01
C VAL A 939 3.78 20.41 1.31
N ARG A 940 3.91 21.73 1.54
CA ARG A 940 5.00 22.54 0.99
C ARG A 940 6.36 22.09 1.53
N SER A 941 7.38 22.16 0.69
CA SER A 941 8.77 21.98 1.11
C SER A 941 9.28 23.22 1.85
N PRO A 942 10.36 23.11 2.66
CA PRO A 942 11.03 24.28 3.24
C PRO A 942 11.61 25.25 2.22
N TYR A 943 11.75 24.82 0.95
CA TYR A 943 12.32 25.62 -0.13
C TYR A 943 11.28 26.46 -0.88
N GLU A 944 10.02 26.47 -0.43
CA GLU A 944 8.95 27.27 -1.03
C GLU A 944 8.69 28.54 -0.21
N SER A 945 8.41 29.63 -0.91
CA SER A 945 8.02 30.94 -0.35
C SER A 945 6.56 31.04 0.14
#